data_AF-A0AAV4CIB6-F1
#
_entry.id   AF-A0AAV4CIB6-F1
#
_cell.length_a   1.000
_cell.length_b   1.000
_cell.length_c   1.000
_cell.angle_alpha   90.00
_cell.angle_beta   90.00
_cell.angle_gamma   90.00
#
_symmetry.space_group_name_H-M   'P 1'
#
loop_
_entity.id
_entity.type
_entity.pdbx_description
1 polymer ?
#
loop_
_entity_poly.entity_id
_entity_poly.type
_entity_poly.pdbx_seq_one_letter_code
_entity_poly.pdbx_strand_id
1 'polypeptide(L)'
;MPHVEQPTILFLEKWNSSDGPKGFSIHDYRTTIADLTDNFLTDLDEVAQSLITSGDASGSLRSLTMCEEFLGEHSNIFFETSSNLSCTNSSLEEEKTSNAFCYWFLRHLIRILSRADCSDLHPVIIKLVLHILNSTKISNKYIFRLRAIELIKTCYELVQASRQFCAGSEKVCIPCFDCSIEMAQHSLKRASQESQGASVCESKMKKVEIVLTDLTHCETLQVNIMKIICGMLLDIHQFAISHLNILWDCLCKHLEDGDVDLKTVSLDAVGRLISMSGVPPIPVRSCFFSCTVGLIDLLCSQDSPLESSERRQLELSTARMLNSLIAYGKHSTLAVDHRLLQEVQIAVGKQGLSHLCHNEMRQALFIIPLLVHLTVIDVQPVVSPLVSGTYIDGSTYFKDNRKRKRGETFKKHEWLGVYSSLLGHLSDLYSDKNPVSSKELKFIHVILEVASQCLLYTDNREQPLGAPLLTEYVINSAMDIWIRFLRSLSVDGDQNFVFKDIFKAMLHAIALVLLANDVHQMHGTVLQEFCWIISLPWVATDLQWKDLKPIKPKEVASIAAKLGDKFDVDCMCMCIQTLALIPRETCTAWRCHVLAQVLDDTDDCIRMVAAKTFPLFLHNLGPKSGHLVQNYLKLLQKDPSNEICLIVAKGLCENVFALADMGKISRPTADCYTIDLDNLSVDARQNTSMKTLLKQKMILRQMGLDDQGPWLTFQLNAWASMRDVVKAFCAIA
;
A
#
# COMPACT_ATOMS: atom_id res chain seq x y z
N MET A 1 -12.61 41.18 -32.42
CA MET A 1 -11.46 40.26 -32.60
C MET A 1 -10.22 41.12 -32.62
N PRO A 2 -9.20 40.84 -31.80
CA PRO A 2 -7.88 41.45 -31.98
C PRO A 2 -7.33 41.07 -33.36
N HIS A 3 -6.30 41.77 -33.83
CA HIS A 3 -5.79 41.76 -35.21
C HIS A 3 -5.16 40.40 -35.62
N VAL A 4 -5.96 39.34 -35.70
CA VAL A 4 -5.55 38.07 -36.32
C VAL A 4 -5.38 38.30 -37.82
N GLU A 5 -4.21 37.99 -38.37
CA GLU A 5 -3.91 38.25 -39.77
C GLU A 5 -4.83 37.43 -40.71
N GLN A 6 -5.15 37.98 -41.89
CA GLN A 6 -5.98 37.31 -42.91
C GLN A 6 -5.54 35.86 -43.25
N PRO A 7 -4.24 35.53 -43.35
CA PRO A 7 -3.79 34.16 -43.62
C PRO A 7 -4.20 33.17 -42.53
N THR A 8 -4.19 33.58 -41.26
CA THR A 8 -4.57 32.75 -40.12
C THR A 8 -6.09 32.50 -40.13
N ILE A 9 -6.90 33.50 -40.45
CA ILE A 9 -8.36 33.35 -40.58
C ILE A 9 -8.69 32.35 -41.70
N LEU A 10 -8.04 32.49 -42.86
CA LEU A 10 -8.22 31.58 -43.98
C LEU A 10 -7.76 30.16 -43.67
N PHE A 11 -6.68 30.00 -42.88
CA PHE A 11 -6.24 28.70 -42.39
C PHE A 11 -7.34 28.05 -41.53
N LEU A 12 -7.91 28.79 -40.58
CA LEU A 12 -8.95 28.28 -39.67
C LEU A 12 -10.27 27.98 -40.39
N GLU A 13 -10.69 28.81 -41.35
CA GLU A 13 -11.88 28.55 -42.16
C GLU A 13 -11.74 27.28 -43.00
N LYS A 14 -10.55 27.08 -43.58
CA LYS A 14 -10.26 25.89 -44.39
C LYS A 14 -10.05 24.64 -43.53
N TRP A 15 -9.45 24.77 -42.35
CA TRP A 15 -9.29 23.68 -41.40
C TRP A 15 -10.66 23.17 -40.89
N ASN A 16 -11.61 24.09 -40.63
CA ASN A 16 -12.98 23.76 -40.25
C ASN A 16 -13.88 23.29 -41.41
N SER A 17 -13.36 23.23 -42.65
CA SER A 17 -14.14 22.82 -43.83
C SER A 17 -14.28 21.30 -43.93
N SER A 18 -15.29 20.83 -44.67
CA SER A 18 -15.58 19.40 -44.86
C SER A 18 -14.45 18.60 -45.53
N ASP A 19 -13.49 19.27 -46.18
CA ASP A 19 -12.34 18.64 -46.84
C ASP A 19 -11.24 18.24 -45.85
N GLY A 20 -11.30 18.72 -44.60
CA GLY A 20 -10.33 18.47 -43.54
C GLY A 20 -8.94 19.08 -43.78
N PRO A 21 -7.95 18.84 -42.91
CA PRO A 21 -6.61 19.46 -42.96
C PRO A 21 -5.71 19.00 -44.12
N LYS A 22 -6.26 18.45 -45.21
CA LYS A 22 -5.48 17.86 -46.31
C LYS A 22 -4.68 18.95 -47.05
N GLY A 23 -3.36 18.93 -46.85
CA GLY A 23 -2.40 19.77 -47.59
C GLY A 23 -1.76 20.90 -46.79
N PHE A 24 -2.00 20.99 -45.47
CA PHE A 24 -1.23 21.90 -44.61
C PHE A 24 0.13 21.31 -44.25
N SER A 25 1.15 22.16 -44.28
CA SER A 25 2.51 21.86 -43.83
C SER A 25 2.66 22.14 -42.33
N ILE A 26 3.67 21.54 -41.70
CA ILE A 26 4.01 21.78 -40.28
C ILE A 26 4.24 23.28 -40.01
N HIS A 27 4.84 24.00 -40.97
CA HIS A 27 5.09 25.44 -40.86
C HIS A 27 3.79 26.27 -40.82
N ASP A 28 2.69 25.81 -41.43
CA ASP A 28 1.40 26.51 -41.38
C ASP A 28 0.78 26.41 -39.98
N TYR A 29 0.89 25.23 -39.35
CA TYR A 29 0.49 25.04 -37.95
C TYR A 29 1.33 25.89 -37.01
N ARG A 30 2.67 25.90 -37.15
CA ARG A 30 3.54 26.73 -36.31
C ARG A 30 3.25 28.22 -36.47
N THR A 31 2.97 28.67 -37.70
CA THR A 31 2.59 30.07 -37.97
C THR A 31 1.27 30.42 -37.30
N THR A 32 0.28 29.53 -37.39
CA THR A 32 -1.03 29.73 -36.75
C THR A 32 -0.89 29.76 -35.23
N ILE A 33 -0.13 28.85 -34.63
CA ILE A 33 0.15 28.85 -33.18
C ILE A 33 0.88 30.15 -32.77
N ALA A 34 1.83 30.63 -33.58
CA ALA A 34 2.52 31.89 -33.33
C ALA A 34 1.55 33.08 -33.32
N ASP A 35 0.67 33.17 -34.33
CA ASP A 35 -0.33 34.23 -34.45
C ASP A 35 -1.36 34.17 -33.31
N LEU A 36 -1.84 32.98 -32.93
CA LEU A 36 -2.75 32.81 -31.80
C LEU A 36 -2.10 33.22 -30.48
N THR A 37 -0.83 32.86 -30.29
CA THR A 37 -0.09 33.23 -29.08
C THR A 37 0.10 34.74 -28.99
N ASP A 38 0.52 35.38 -30.09
CA ASP A 38 0.75 36.83 -30.08
C ASP A 38 -0.52 37.63 -29.80
N ASN A 39 -1.64 37.20 -30.38
CA ASN A 39 -2.93 37.91 -30.26
C ASN A 39 -3.69 37.64 -28.96
N PHE A 40 -3.51 36.48 -28.33
CA PHE A 40 -4.38 36.06 -27.22
C PHE A 40 -3.65 35.60 -25.96
N LEU A 41 -2.33 35.41 -25.99
CA LEU A 41 -1.56 34.81 -24.89
C LEU A 41 -0.34 35.63 -24.45
N THR A 42 0.01 36.70 -25.20
CA THR A 42 1.20 37.51 -24.93
C THR A 42 0.97 38.60 -23.86
N ASP A 43 -0.17 39.28 -23.84
CA ASP A 43 -0.50 40.24 -22.79
C ASP A 43 -1.32 39.57 -21.69
N LEU A 44 -0.73 39.40 -20.51
CA LEU A 44 -1.36 38.68 -19.41
C LEU A 44 -2.51 39.47 -18.75
N ASP A 45 -2.47 40.79 -18.81
CA ASP A 45 -3.54 41.63 -18.25
C ASP A 45 -4.77 41.58 -19.17
N GLU A 46 -4.57 41.60 -20.49
CA GLU A 46 -5.65 41.35 -21.45
C GLU A 46 -6.22 39.94 -21.35
N VAL A 47 -5.37 38.92 -21.15
CA VAL A 47 -5.82 37.54 -20.91
C VAL A 47 -6.73 37.48 -19.70
N ALA A 48 -6.27 37.97 -18.55
CA ALA A 48 -7.05 37.96 -17.31
C ALA A 48 -8.37 38.73 -17.47
N GLN A 49 -8.34 39.91 -18.08
CA GLN A 49 -9.55 40.70 -18.33
C GLN A 49 -10.53 39.98 -19.28
N SER A 50 -10.02 39.27 -20.29
CA SER A 50 -10.84 38.51 -21.22
C SER A 50 -11.56 37.34 -20.51
N LEU A 51 -10.90 36.66 -19.58
CA LEU A 51 -11.48 35.58 -18.79
C LEU A 51 -12.60 36.10 -17.90
N ILE A 52 -12.38 37.21 -17.21
CA ILE A 52 -13.41 37.85 -16.38
C ILE A 52 -14.64 38.24 -17.21
N THR A 53 -14.42 38.75 -18.43
CA THR A 53 -15.50 39.32 -19.26
C THR A 53 -16.27 38.25 -20.04
N SER A 54 -15.60 37.18 -20.47
CA SER A 54 -16.16 36.22 -21.43
C SER A 54 -16.07 34.75 -21.00
N GLY A 55 -15.38 34.44 -19.89
CA GLY A 55 -15.23 33.09 -19.34
C GLY A 55 -14.80 32.08 -20.41
N ASP A 56 -15.61 31.04 -20.57
CA ASP A 56 -15.41 29.96 -21.55
C ASP A 56 -15.43 30.43 -23.01
N ALA A 57 -15.98 31.63 -23.29
CA ALA A 57 -15.97 32.22 -24.61
C ALA A 57 -14.71 33.06 -24.92
N SER A 58 -13.75 33.12 -24.00
CA SER A 58 -12.52 33.89 -24.16
C SER A 58 -11.70 33.41 -25.37
N GLY A 59 -11.07 34.38 -26.04
CA GLY A 59 -10.17 34.10 -27.16
C GLY A 59 -8.97 33.26 -26.74
N SER A 60 -8.47 33.47 -25.51
CA SER A 60 -7.34 32.73 -24.94
C SER A 60 -7.66 31.26 -24.73
N LEU A 61 -8.81 30.92 -24.11
CA LEU A 61 -9.20 29.52 -23.91
C LEU A 61 -9.39 28.79 -25.24
N ARG A 62 -10.14 29.40 -26.17
CA ARG A 62 -10.37 28.82 -27.51
C ARG A 62 -9.06 28.59 -28.28
N SER A 63 -8.13 29.54 -28.19
CA SER A 63 -6.82 29.42 -28.82
C SER A 63 -6.02 28.26 -28.26
N LEU A 64 -6.03 28.06 -26.94
CA LEU A 64 -5.33 26.95 -26.28
C LEU A 64 -5.96 25.59 -26.60
N THR A 65 -7.30 25.50 -26.62
CA THR A 65 -8.00 24.28 -27.03
C THR A 65 -7.70 23.93 -28.48
N MET A 66 -7.66 24.93 -29.37
CA MET A 66 -7.30 24.72 -30.77
C MET A 66 -5.84 24.25 -30.94
N CYS A 67 -4.90 24.82 -30.18
CA CYS A 67 -3.52 24.32 -30.14
C CYS A 67 -3.47 22.84 -29.69
N GLU A 68 -4.33 22.43 -28.76
CA GLU A 68 -4.46 21.04 -28.34
C GLU A 68 -4.96 20.12 -29.47
N GLU A 69 -5.96 20.57 -30.23
CA GLU A 69 -6.49 19.85 -31.38
C GLU A 69 -5.43 19.69 -32.49
N PHE A 70 -4.65 20.73 -32.77
CA PHE A 70 -3.55 20.68 -33.74
C PHE A 70 -2.50 19.61 -33.37
N LEU A 71 -2.18 19.47 -32.08
CA LEU A 71 -1.29 18.43 -31.58
C LEU A 71 -1.86 17.01 -31.76
N GLY A 72 -3.18 16.86 -31.64
CA GLY A 72 -3.87 15.60 -31.88
C GLY A 72 -3.77 15.15 -33.34
N GLU A 73 -3.77 16.09 -34.28
CA GLU A 73 -3.64 15.80 -35.72
C GLU A 73 -2.18 15.62 -36.16
N HIS A 74 -1.26 16.43 -35.63
CA HIS A 74 0.16 16.43 -36.03
C HIS A 74 1.09 16.48 -34.82
N SER A 75 1.56 15.32 -34.37
CA SER A 75 2.44 15.19 -33.20
C SER A 75 3.85 15.77 -33.39
N ASN A 76 4.26 16.03 -34.63
CA ASN A 76 5.60 16.52 -34.98
C ASN A 76 5.72 18.06 -35.06
N ILE A 77 4.65 18.81 -34.79
CA ILE A 77 4.68 20.29 -34.78
C ILE A 77 5.82 20.83 -33.92
N PHE A 78 6.03 20.23 -32.75
CA PHE A 78 6.99 20.69 -31.73
C PHE A 78 8.30 19.89 -31.69
N PHE A 79 8.43 18.86 -32.55
CA PHE A 79 9.66 18.10 -32.72
C PHE A 79 9.61 17.23 -33.99
N GLU A 80 10.59 17.39 -34.87
CA GLU A 80 10.74 16.58 -36.08
C GLU A 80 12.09 15.84 -36.07
N THR A 81 12.07 14.51 -36.23
CA THR A 81 13.27 13.66 -36.13
C THR A 81 13.92 13.43 -37.50
N SER A 82 15.23 13.71 -37.64
CA SER A 82 16.02 13.31 -38.81
C SER A 82 16.25 11.79 -38.82
N SER A 83 15.33 11.04 -39.42
CA SER A 83 15.32 9.56 -39.38
C SER A 83 16.20 8.88 -40.45
N ASN A 84 16.93 9.62 -41.29
CA ASN A 84 17.76 9.04 -42.35
C ASN A 84 19.26 9.03 -42.01
N LEU A 85 19.92 7.87 -42.22
CA LEU A 85 21.39 7.71 -42.11
C LEU A 85 22.19 8.65 -43.02
N SER A 86 21.54 9.34 -43.96
CA SER A 86 22.09 10.48 -44.70
C SER A 86 21.68 11.80 -44.04
N CYS A 87 22.33 12.17 -42.94
CA CYS A 87 22.19 13.51 -42.37
C CYS A 87 22.55 14.56 -43.43
N THR A 88 21.55 15.34 -43.86
CA THR A 88 21.78 16.55 -44.65
C THR A 88 21.78 17.73 -43.67
N ASN A 89 22.53 18.80 -43.97
CA ASN A 89 22.56 19.98 -43.08
C ASN A 89 21.15 20.53 -42.82
N SER A 90 20.23 20.43 -43.79
CA SER A 90 18.84 20.85 -43.66
C SER A 90 18.04 20.07 -42.61
N SER A 91 18.29 18.76 -42.43
CA SER A 91 17.52 17.98 -41.44
C SER A 91 17.93 18.29 -40.00
N LEU A 92 19.21 18.63 -39.79
CA LEU A 92 19.71 19.05 -38.48
C LEU A 92 19.24 20.47 -38.11
N GLU A 93 19.10 21.35 -39.09
CA GLU A 93 18.55 22.69 -38.87
C GLU A 93 17.04 22.67 -38.55
N GLU A 94 16.27 21.77 -39.16
CA GLU A 94 14.84 21.58 -38.81
C GLU A 94 14.67 21.06 -37.36
N GLU A 95 15.52 20.12 -36.91
CA GLU A 95 15.51 19.65 -35.52
C GLU A 95 15.79 20.80 -34.54
N LYS A 96 16.76 21.66 -34.85
CA LYS A 96 17.11 22.82 -34.01
C LYS A 96 16.01 23.88 -33.97
N THR A 97 15.47 24.25 -35.13
CA THR A 97 14.44 25.30 -35.24
C THR A 97 13.11 24.85 -34.63
N SER A 98 12.71 23.59 -34.85
CA SER A 98 11.53 23.00 -34.21
C SER A 98 11.66 22.93 -32.68
N ASN A 99 12.86 22.61 -32.16
CA ASN A 99 13.11 22.64 -30.72
C ASN A 99 13.08 24.07 -30.14
N ALA A 100 13.63 25.05 -30.85
CA ALA A 100 13.55 26.46 -30.45
C ALA A 100 12.09 26.97 -30.42
N PHE A 101 11.28 26.60 -31.40
CA PHE A 101 9.84 26.90 -31.42
C PHE A 101 9.11 26.29 -30.23
N CYS A 102 9.41 25.03 -29.90
CA CYS A 102 8.84 24.36 -28.73
C CYS A 102 9.18 25.09 -27.42
N TYR A 103 10.43 25.48 -27.23
CA TYR A 103 10.87 26.20 -26.03
C TYR A 103 10.19 27.57 -25.94
N TRP A 104 10.11 28.30 -27.05
CA TRP A 104 9.39 29.56 -27.13
C TRP A 104 7.92 29.41 -26.69
N PHE A 105 7.21 28.39 -27.20
CA PHE A 105 5.80 28.19 -26.87
C PHE A 105 5.60 27.72 -25.42
N LEU A 106 6.40 26.74 -24.96
CA LEU A 106 6.37 26.27 -23.57
C LEU A 106 6.63 27.43 -22.59
N ARG A 107 7.52 28.36 -22.93
CA ARG A 107 7.79 29.53 -22.08
C ARG A 107 6.58 30.46 -21.96
N HIS A 108 5.82 30.67 -23.03
CA HIS A 108 4.57 31.44 -22.98
C HIS A 108 3.53 30.76 -22.09
N LEU A 109 3.37 29.46 -22.25
CA LEU A 109 2.45 28.65 -21.45
C LEU A 109 2.82 28.69 -19.95
N ILE A 110 4.09 28.46 -19.61
CA ILE A 110 4.59 28.49 -18.23
C ILE A 110 4.42 29.88 -17.61
N ARG A 111 4.60 30.96 -18.39
CA ARG A 111 4.37 32.33 -17.93
C ARG A 111 2.92 32.59 -17.54
N ILE A 112 1.94 32.00 -18.25
CA ILE A 112 0.53 32.12 -17.86
C ILE A 112 0.27 31.35 -16.57
N LEU A 113 0.90 30.18 -16.39
CA LEU A 113 0.77 29.35 -15.19
C LEU A 113 1.26 30.03 -13.89
N SER A 114 1.97 31.16 -13.96
CA SER A 114 2.41 31.88 -12.76
C SER A 114 1.35 32.84 -12.20
N ARG A 115 0.24 33.05 -12.89
CA ARG A 115 -0.75 34.08 -12.60
C ARG A 115 -2.06 33.48 -12.11
N ALA A 116 -2.42 33.75 -10.86
CA ALA A 116 -3.61 33.18 -10.23
C ALA A 116 -4.94 33.67 -10.86
N ASP A 117 -4.95 34.87 -11.43
CA ASP A 117 -6.08 35.42 -12.19
C ASP A 117 -6.32 34.74 -13.53
N CYS A 118 -5.37 33.92 -14.00
CA CYS A 118 -5.50 33.07 -15.18
C CYS A 118 -5.83 31.60 -14.83
N SER A 119 -6.31 31.34 -13.60
CA SER A 119 -6.47 29.97 -13.07
C SER A 119 -7.38 29.06 -13.88
N ASP A 120 -8.39 29.61 -14.55
CA ASP A 120 -9.29 28.86 -15.44
C ASP A 120 -8.56 28.25 -16.65
N LEU A 121 -7.45 28.85 -17.09
CA LEU A 121 -6.62 28.33 -18.18
C LEU A 121 -5.64 27.25 -17.72
N HIS A 122 -5.30 27.20 -16.43
CA HIS A 122 -4.26 26.30 -15.93
C HIS A 122 -4.50 24.82 -16.28
N PRO A 123 -5.71 24.24 -16.13
CA PRO A 123 -5.94 22.84 -16.47
C PRO A 123 -5.68 22.52 -17.95
N VAL A 124 -6.11 23.41 -18.85
CA VAL A 124 -5.92 23.25 -20.30
C VAL A 124 -4.44 23.39 -20.66
N ILE A 125 -3.74 24.37 -20.08
CA ILE A 125 -2.31 24.57 -20.31
C ILE A 125 -1.50 23.37 -19.79
N ILE A 126 -1.80 22.87 -18.58
CA ILE A 126 -1.12 21.68 -18.03
C ILE A 126 -1.31 20.48 -18.96
N LYS A 127 -2.54 20.24 -19.44
CA LYS A 127 -2.84 19.16 -20.39
C LYS A 127 -2.08 19.33 -21.70
N LEU A 128 -2.05 20.55 -22.25
CA LEU A 128 -1.33 20.89 -23.48
C LEU A 128 0.18 20.66 -23.35
N VAL A 129 0.79 21.12 -22.25
CA VAL A 129 2.21 20.88 -21.96
C VAL A 129 2.50 19.38 -21.85
N LEU A 130 1.65 18.62 -21.17
CA LEU A 130 1.77 17.17 -21.08
C LEU A 130 1.67 16.50 -22.45
N HIS A 131 0.77 16.94 -23.34
CA HIS A 131 0.66 16.42 -24.71
C HIS A 131 1.91 16.73 -25.55
N ILE A 132 2.45 17.94 -25.48
CA ILE A 132 3.69 18.33 -26.17
C ILE A 132 4.85 17.42 -25.70
N LEU A 133 5.01 17.25 -24.40
CA LEU A 133 6.09 16.45 -23.83
C LEU A 133 5.93 14.95 -24.14
N ASN A 134 4.71 14.40 -24.05
CA ASN A 134 4.45 13.01 -24.40
C ASN A 134 4.66 12.72 -25.89
N SER A 135 4.28 13.65 -26.77
CA SER A 135 4.56 13.52 -28.22
C SER A 135 6.07 13.44 -28.48
N THR A 136 6.85 14.21 -27.72
CA THR A 136 8.32 14.19 -27.77
C THR A 136 8.90 12.86 -27.27
N LYS A 137 8.29 12.27 -26.23
CA LYS A 137 8.70 10.96 -25.70
C LYS A 137 8.62 9.86 -26.75
N ILE A 138 7.54 9.87 -27.54
CA ILE A 138 7.29 8.87 -28.60
C ILE A 138 8.31 9.05 -29.73
N SER A 139 8.62 10.28 -30.12
CA SER A 139 9.51 10.57 -31.24
C SER A 139 10.99 10.49 -30.89
N ASN A 140 11.41 11.06 -29.75
CA ASN A 140 12.81 11.11 -29.32
C ASN A 140 12.96 11.17 -27.79
N LYS A 141 13.28 10.01 -27.19
CA LYS A 141 13.50 9.85 -25.75
C LYS A 141 14.62 10.72 -25.18
N TYR A 142 15.66 11.03 -25.98
CA TYR A 142 16.77 11.88 -25.53
C TYR A 142 16.31 13.33 -25.35
N ILE A 143 15.58 13.88 -26.31
CA ILE A 143 15.04 15.24 -26.23
C ILE A 143 13.97 15.32 -25.14
N PHE A 144 13.12 14.30 -25.01
CA PHE A 144 12.21 14.20 -23.87
C PHE A 144 12.94 14.27 -22.53
N ARG A 145 14.03 13.50 -22.37
CA ARG A 145 14.86 13.53 -21.16
C ARG A 145 15.41 14.93 -20.90
N LEU A 146 15.90 15.64 -21.92
CA LEU A 146 16.40 17.02 -21.75
C LEU A 146 15.30 17.97 -21.26
N ARG A 147 14.09 17.88 -21.84
CA ARG A 147 12.93 18.70 -21.44
C ARG A 147 12.45 18.37 -20.02
N ALA A 148 12.43 17.09 -19.64
CA ALA A 148 12.12 16.66 -18.29
C ALA A 148 13.14 17.20 -17.27
N ILE A 149 14.43 17.18 -17.61
CA ILE A 149 15.49 17.77 -16.78
C ILE A 149 15.28 19.28 -16.63
N GLU A 150 14.92 19.98 -17.71
CA GLU A 150 14.62 21.41 -17.67
C GLU A 150 13.44 21.74 -16.74
N LEU A 151 12.38 20.93 -16.73
CA LEU A 151 11.28 21.07 -15.76
C LEU A 151 11.74 20.89 -14.30
N ILE A 152 12.59 19.90 -14.03
CA ILE A 152 13.13 19.67 -12.67
C ILE A 152 14.00 20.85 -12.24
N LYS A 153 14.83 21.38 -13.14
CA LYS A 153 15.63 22.60 -12.88
C LYS A 153 14.76 23.81 -12.64
N THR A 154 13.69 23.98 -13.42
CA THR A 154 12.70 25.04 -13.22
C THR A 154 12.08 24.94 -11.82
N CYS A 155 11.69 23.74 -11.39
CA CYS A 155 11.18 23.51 -10.04
C CYS A 155 12.20 23.92 -8.97
N TYR A 156 13.48 23.57 -9.16
CA TYR A 156 14.56 23.96 -8.25
C TYR A 156 14.78 25.48 -8.22
N GLU A 157 14.77 26.15 -9.37
CA GLU A 157 14.89 27.60 -9.48
C GLU A 157 13.74 28.33 -8.78
N LEU A 158 12.53 27.79 -8.86
CA LEU A 158 11.37 28.33 -8.15
C LEU A 158 11.50 28.20 -6.63
N VAL A 159 12.02 27.08 -6.13
CA VAL A 159 12.33 26.92 -4.70
C VAL A 159 13.36 27.96 -4.25
N GLN A 160 14.36 28.27 -5.07
CA GLN A 160 15.32 29.34 -4.76
C GLN A 160 14.67 30.73 -4.84
N ALA A 161 13.77 30.95 -5.80
CA ALA A 161 13.02 32.20 -5.92
C ALA A 161 12.15 32.46 -4.69
N SER A 162 11.47 31.44 -4.16
CA SER A 162 10.71 31.54 -2.90
C SER A 162 11.60 32.03 -1.74
N ARG A 163 12.81 31.48 -1.60
CA ARG A 163 13.78 31.97 -0.59
C ARG A 163 14.21 33.41 -0.81
N GLN A 164 14.36 33.84 -2.07
CA GLN A 164 14.70 35.22 -2.41
C GLN A 164 13.58 36.19 -2.03
N PHE A 165 12.31 35.81 -2.26
CA PHE A 165 11.16 36.60 -1.80
C PHE A 165 11.12 36.69 -0.27
N CYS A 166 11.36 35.58 0.45
CA CYS A 166 11.49 35.60 1.91
C CYS A 166 12.65 36.48 2.41
N ALA A 167 13.71 36.64 1.61
CA ALA A 167 14.84 37.52 1.89
C ALA A 167 14.60 39.00 1.49
N GLY A 168 13.44 39.33 0.92
CA GLY A 168 13.05 40.70 0.56
C GLY A 168 13.34 41.11 -0.88
N SER A 169 13.59 40.18 -1.80
CA SER A 169 13.67 40.50 -3.23
C SER A 169 12.32 40.96 -3.77
N GLU A 170 12.31 42.05 -4.56
CA GLU A 170 11.07 42.57 -5.16
C GLU A 170 10.64 41.80 -6.42
N LYS A 171 11.59 41.33 -7.23
CA LYS A 171 11.31 40.61 -8.48
C LYS A 171 12.35 39.54 -8.75
N VAL A 172 11.93 38.41 -9.28
CA VAL A 172 12.82 37.30 -9.67
C VAL A 172 12.45 36.83 -11.07
N CYS A 173 13.45 36.73 -11.95
CA CYS A 173 13.28 36.20 -13.31
C CYS A 173 13.69 34.73 -13.36
N ILE A 174 12.86 33.89 -13.98
CA ILE A 174 13.10 32.45 -14.13
C ILE A 174 13.61 32.17 -15.55
N PRO A 175 14.84 31.62 -15.71
CA PRO A 175 15.48 31.43 -17.02
C PRO A 175 14.99 30.19 -17.80
N CYS A 176 13.94 29.51 -17.35
CA CYS A 176 13.52 28.23 -17.91
C CYS A 176 13.06 28.32 -19.38
N PHE A 177 13.38 27.27 -20.15
CA PHE A 177 13.02 27.13 -21.57
C PHE A 177 13.43 28.36 -22.42
N ASP A 178 14.57 28.98 -22.12
CA ASP A 178 15.11 30.07 -22.95
C ASP A 178 15.56 29.54 -24.32
N CYS A 179 15.34 30.34 -25.37
CA CYS A 179 15.72 30.01 -26.73
C CYS A 179 16.09 31.27 -27.52
N SER A 180 16.85 31.08 -28.62
CA SER A 180 17.05 32.15 -29.61
C SER A 180 15.73 32.40 -30.34
N ILE A 181 15.29 33.66 -30.32
CA ILE A 181 14.06 34.09 -31.00
C ILE A 181 14.24 33.97 -32.51
N GLU A 182 15.44 34.23 -33.01
CA GLU A 182 15.80 34.12 -34.43
C GLU A 182 15.62 32.67 -34.89
N MET A 183 16.15 31.69 -34.13
CA MET A 183 16.00 30.27 -34.43
C MET A 183 14.53 29.82 -34.40
N ALA A 184 13.74 30.32 -33.45
CA ALA A 184 12.32 30.01 -33.37
C ALA A 184 11.55 30.59 -34.57
N GLN A 185 11.87 31.81 -35.01
CA GLN A 185 11.28 32.43 -36.20
C GLN A 185 11.66 31.70 -37.50
N HIS A 186 12.87 31.14 -37.59
CA HIS A 186 13.27 30.32 -38.72
C HIS A 186 12.39 29.06 -38.89
N SER A 187 11.79 28.55 -37.81
CA SER A 187 10.87 27.39 -37.87
C SER A 187 9.56 27.67 -38.63
N LEU A 188 9.22 28.94 -38.86
CA LEU A 188 8.01 29.39 -39.57
C LEU A 188 8.21 29.41 -41.09
N LYS A 189 9.45 29.40 -41.57
CA LYS A 189 9.77 29.58 -43.00
C LYS A 189 9.76 28.22 -43.72
N ARG A 190 9.13 28.17 -44.90
CA ARG A 190 9.27 27.00 -45.82
C ARG A 190 10.60 27.10 -46.57
N ALA A 191 11.29 25.97 -46.76
CA ALA A 191 12.56 25.87 -47.50
C ALA A 191 12.52 26.47 -48.93
N SER A 192 11.34 26.64 -49.53
CA SER A 192 11.16 27.26 -50.84
C SER A 192 11.17 28.81 -50.85
N GLN A 193 11.19 29.47 -49.69
CA GLN A 193 11.17 30.94 -49.59
C GLN A 193 12.55 31.60 -49.43
N GLU A 194 13.65 30.84 -49.33
CA GLU A 194 15.01 31.41 -49.20
C GLU A 194 15.52 32.10 -50.48
N SER A 195 14.85 31.91 -51.63
CA SER A 195 15.35 32.33 -52.94
C SER A 195 14.76 33.64 -53.50
N GLN A 196 13.88 34.33 -52.75
CA GLN A 196 13.43 35.67 -53.11
C GLN A 196 13.57 36.60 -51.91
N GLY A 197 14.39 37.65 -52.06
CA GLY A 197 14.72 38.64 -51.05
C GLY A 197 13.51 39.50 -50.61
N ALA A 198 12.54 38.88 -49.96
CA ALA A 198 11.43 39.54 -49.29
C ALA A 198 11.77 39.71 -47.81
N SER A 199 12.22 40.92 -47.47
CA SER A 199 12.18 41.46 -46.13
C SER A 199 10.73 41.62 -45.68
N VAL A 200 10.10 40.58 -45.12
CA VAL A 200 8.88 40.68 -44.29
C VAL A 200 8.78 39.44 -43.38
N CYS A 201 8.99 39.64 -42.08
CA CYS A 201 8.35 38.98 -40.91
C CYS A 201 9.25 39.14 -39.67
N GLU A 202 9.71 40.35 -39.35
CA GLU A 202 10.51 40.61 -38.14
C GLU A 202 9.65 40.64 -36.84
N SER A 203 8.32 40.53 -36.90
CA SER A 203 7.45 40.91 -35.77
C SER A 203 6.45 39.87 -35.24
N LYS A 204 6.45 38.60 -35.69
CA LYS A 204 5.40 37.64 -35.25
C LYS A 204 5.64 36.99 -33.90
N MET A 205 6.90 36.73 -33.55
CA MET A 205 7.25 36.05 -32.31
C MET A 205 7.96 37.03 -31.38
N LYS A 206 7.35 37.30 -30.23
CA LYS A 206 7.94 38.12 -29.17
C LYS A 206 8.69 37.23 -28.18
N LYS A 207 9.83 37.70 -27.68
CA LYS A 207 10.53 37.08 -26.55
C LYS A 207 9.81 37.52 -25.26
N VAL A 208 9.47 36.55 -24.42
CA VAL A 208 8.84 36.80 -23.11
C VAL A 208 9.72 36.29 -21.99
N GLU A 209 9.69 37.00 -20.87
CA GLU A 209 10.36 36.61 -19.64
C GLU A 209 9.33 36.15 -18.61
N ILE A 210 9.71 35.20 -17.76
CA ILE A 210 8.91 34.77 -16.62
C ILE A 210 9.41 35.55 -15.42
N VAL A 211 8.73 36.66 -15.14
CA VAL A 211 9.05 37.55 -14.01
C VAL A 211 8.03 37.34 -12.92
N LEU A 212 8.50 36.89 -11.76
CA LEU A 212 7.70 36.75 -10.56
C LEU A 212 7.80 38.03 -9.74
N THR A 213 6.67 38.54 -9.26
CA THR A 213 6.59 39.80 -8.49
C THR A 213 6.39 39.60 -7.00
N ASP A 214 5.91 38.42 -6.58
CA ASP A 214 5.70 38.09 -5.18
C ASP A 214 5.74 36.57 -4.96
N LEU A 215 5.61 36.18 -3.70
CA LEU A 215 5.58 34.79 -3.27
C LEU A 215 4.36 34.03 -3.81
N THR A 216 3.20 34.67 -3.91
CA THR A 216 1.96 34.03 -4.39
C THR A 216 2.07 33.61 -5.85
N HIS A 217 2.63 34.46 -6.72
CA HIS A 217 2.92 34.09 -8.11
C HIS A 217 3.95 32.95 -8.18
N CYS A 218 4.94 32.95 -7.29
CA CYS A 218 5.94 31.90 -7.20
C CYS A 218 5.33 30.55 -6.79
N GLU A 219 4.50 30.52 -5.74
CA GLU A 219 3.84 29.30 -5.26
C GLU A 219 2.81 28.78 -6.27
N THR A 220 2.02 29.68 -6.88
CA THR A 220 1.08 29.32 -7.96
C THR A 220 1.82 28.60 -9.10
N LEU A 221 2.97 29.14 -9.52
CA LEU A 221 3.77 28.51 -10.55
C LEU A 221 4.36 27.17 -10.08
N GLN A 222 4.84 27.06 -8.83
CA GLN A 222 5.34 25.81 -8.26
C GLN A 222 4.26 24.72 -8.24
N VAL A 223 3.04 25.04 -7.84
CA VAL A 223 1.89 24.13 -7.85
C VAL A 223 1.65 23.60 -9.27
N ASN A 224 1.60 24.49 -10.26
CA ASN A 224 1.31 24.12 -11.64
C ASN A 224 2.45 23.33 -12.30
N ILE A 225 3.71 23.70 -12.07
CA ILE A 225 4.88 22.92 -12.51
C ILE A 225 4.89 21.54 -11.84
N MET A 226 4.55 21.44 -10.56
CA MET A 226 4.48 20.16 -9.87
C MET A 226 3.34 19.28 -10.40
N LYS A 227 2.19 19.85 -10.78
CA LYS A 227 1.12 19.11 -11.48
C LYS A 227 1.60 18.52 -12.81
N ILE A 228 2.37 19.28 -13.60
CA ILE A 228 3.00 18.78 -14.84
C ILE A 228 3.98 17.64 -14.53
N ILE A 229 4.86 17.82 -13.53
CA ILE A 229 5.81 16.79 -13.09
C ILE A 229 5.08 15.53 -12.61
N CYS A 230 4.00 15.66 -11.84
CA CYS A 230 3.17 14.54 -11.39
C CYS A 230 2.56 13.76 -12.56
N GLY A 231 2.09 14.46 -13.60
CA GLY A 231 1.56 13.85 -14.82
C GLY A 231 2.59 13.05 -15.61
N MET A 232 3.89 13.32 -15.41
CA MET A 232 5.01 12.67 -16.10
C MET A 232 5.90 11.87 -15.16
N LEU A 233 5.50 11.65 -13.91
CA LEU A 233 6.39 11.21 -12.85
C LEU A 233 7.00 9.82 -13.12
N LEU A 234 6.22 8.91 -13.70
CA LEU A 234 6.68 7.59 -14.15
C LEU A 234 7.77 7.72 -15.22
N ASP A 235 7.56 8.59 -16.20
CA ASP A 235 8.51 8.82 -17.29
C ASP A 235 9.77 9.54 -16.80
N ILE A 236 9.63 10.50 -15.87
CA ILE A 236 10.76 11.18 -15.22
C ILE A 236 11.61 10.17 -14.45
N HIS A 237 10.97 9.28 -13.69
CA HIS A 237 11.67 8.22 -12.97
C HIS A 237 12.44 7.31 -13.94
N GLN A 238 11.88 6.97 -15.10
CA GLN A 238 12.51 6.08 -16.08
C GLN A 238 13.63 6.76 -16.89
N PHE A 239 13.42 7.99 -17.37
CA PHE A 239 14.30 8.64 -18.35
C PHE A 239 15.22 9.71 -17.73
N ALA A 240 14.86 10.29 -16.58
CA ALA A 240 15.59 11.39 -15.94
C ALA A 240 16.06 11.07 -14.51
N ILE A 241 16.30 9.79 -14.20
CA ILE A 241 16.71 9.31 -12.87
C ILE A 241 17.91 10.07 -12.28
N SER A 242 18.82 10.58 -13.13
CA SER A 242 20.01 11.33 -12.70
C SER A 242 19.70 12.68 -12.03
N HIS A 243 18.47 13.18 -12.14
CA HIS A 243 18.02 14.43 -11.51
C HIS A 243 16.93 14.18 -10.46
N LEU A 244 16.62 12.91 -10.14
CA LEU A 244 15.58 12.56 -9.19
C LEU A 244 15.92 13.04 -7.77
N ASN A 245 17.20 13.09 -7.42
CA ASN A 245 17.68 13.67 -6.16
C ASN A 245 17.35 15.16 -6.01
N ILE A 246 17.42 15.93 -7.10
CA ILE A 246 17.05 17.36 -7.12
C ILE A 246 15.54 17.49 -6.93
N LEU A 247 14.75 16.64 -7.60
CA LEU A 247 13.30 16.63 -7.43
C LEU A 247 12.91 16.29 -5.99
N TRP A 248 13.56 15.31 -5.37
CA TRP A 248 13.36 14.98 -3.95
C TRP A 248 13.67 16.18 -3.03
N ASP A 249 14.75 16.91 -3.27
CA ASP A 249 15.09 18.11 -2.49
C ASP A 249 14.01 19.19 -2.63
N CYS A 250 13.51 19.42 -3.85
CA CYS A 250 12.42 20.36 -4.10
C CYS A 250 11.14 19.93 -3.35
N LEU A 251 10.76 18.65 -3.44
CA LEU A 251 9.60 18.12 -2.74
C LEU A 251 9.70 18.33 -1.23
N CYS A 252 10.85 18.05 -0.62
CA CYS A 252 11.04 18.31 0.81
C CYS A 252 10.88 19.80 1.15
N LYS A 253 11.38 20.71 0.31
CA LYS A 253 11.21 22.15 0.52
C LYS A 253 9.78 22.63 0.35
N HIS A 254 9.03 22.05 -0.58
CA HIS A 254 7.59 22.27 -0.68
C HIS A 254 6.86 21.78 0.58
N LEU A 255 7.25 20.62 1.13
CA LEU A 255 6.66 20.09 2.37
C LEU A 255 7.03 20.90 3.62
N GLU A 256 8.19 21.57 3.63
CA GLU A 256 8.63 22.42 4.71
C GLU A 256 7.88 23.77 4.67
N ASP A 257 8.04 24.52 3.58
CA ASP A 257 7.72 25.95 3.53
C ASP A 257 6.46 26.30 2.72
N GLY A 258 5.95 25.40 1.87
CA GLY A 258 4.88 25.72 0.92
C GLY A 258 3.49 25.91 1.54
N ASP A 259 2.59 26.51 0.78
CA ASP A 259 1.16 26.55 1.11
C ASP A 259 0.47 25.16 1.06
N VAL A 260 -0.81 25.12 1.43
CA VAL A 260 -1.58 23.87 1.51
C VAL A 260 -1.69 23.17 0.16
N ASP A 261 -1.87 23.93 -0.93
CA ASP A 261 -1.99 23.38 -2.27
C ASP A 261 -0.67 22.80 -2.79
N LEU A 262 0.45 23.50 -2.55
CA LEU A 262 1.78 23.04 -2.90
C LEU A 262 2.18 21.80 -2.10
N LYS A 263 1.89 21.78 -0.79
CA LYS A 263 2.07 20.57 0.05
C LYS A 263 1.22 19.41 -0.47
N THR A 264 -0.03 19.66 -0.84
CA THR A 264 -0.96 18.63 -1.35
C THR A 264 -0.44 17.97 -2.61
N VAL A 265 -0.10 18.75 -3.65
CA VAL A 265 0.39 18.20 -4.92
C VAL A 265 1.76 17.52 -4.71
N SER A 266 2.61 18.07 -3.85
CA SER A 266 3.91 17.48 -3.54
C SER A 266 3.80 16.16 -2.77
N LEU A 267 2.83 16.01 -1.86
CA LEU A 267 2.56 14.75 -1.17
C LEU A 267 2.10 13.64 -2.13
N ASP A 268 1.31 13.96 -3.15
CA ASP A 268 0.93 13.00 -4.20
C ASP A 268 2.17 12.55 -5.00
N ALA A 269 3.03 13.49 -5.39
CA ALA A 269 4.30 13.16 -6.04
C ALA A 269 5.18 12.24 -5.17
N VAL A 270 5.36 12.59 -3.89
CA VAL A 270 6.13 11.80 -2.93
C VAL A 270 5.54 10.40 -2.78
N GLY A 271 4.23 10.28 -2.57
CA GLY A 271 3.55 8.98 -2.43
C GLY A 271 3.78 8.07 -3.63
N ARG A 272 3.69 8.61 -4.85
CA ARG A 272 3.97 7.87 -6.10
C ARG A 272 5.45 7.51 -6.26
N LEU A 273 6.37 8.42 -5.92
CA LEU A 273 7.81 8.15 -5.94
C LEU A 273 8.21 7.05 -4.95
N ILE A 274 7.60 7.04 -3.76
CA ILE A 274 7.79 5.97 -2.77
C ILE A 274 7.32 4.64 -3.32
N SER A 275 6.14 4.58 -3.95
CA SER A 275 5.63 3.34 -4.55
C SER A 275 6.53 2.81 -5.68
N MET A 276 7.20 3.68 -6.44
CA MET A 276 8.09 3.27 -7.53
C MET A 276 9.51 2.91 -7.09
N SER A 277 10.11 3.73 -6.21
CA SER A 277 11.55 3.75 -5.95
C SER A 277 11.92 3.63 -4.46
N GLY A 278 10.92 3.69 -3.58
CA GLY A 278 11.11 3.67 -2.14
C GLY A 278 11.41 5.03 -1.51
N VAL A 279 12.01 4.97 -0.33
CA VAL A 279 12.39 6.16 0.44
C VAL A 279 13.47 6.99 -0.27
N PRO A 280 13.50 8.31 -0.05
CA PRO A 280 14.47 9.18 -0.69
C PRO A 280 15.94 8.78 -0.42
N PRO A 281 16.87 9.21 -1.32
CA PRO A 281 18.31 9.04 -1.13
C PRO A 281 18.79 9.66 0.19
N ILE A 282 19.88 9.10 0.76
CA ILE A 282 20.46 9.49 2.05
C ILE A 282 20.60 11.02 2.24
N PRO A 283 21.07 11.81 1.25
CA PRO A 283 21.26 13.26 1.43
C PRO A 283 19.98 14.03 1.77
N VAL A 284 18.82 13.57 1.27
CA VAL A 284 17.53 14.28 1.40
C VAL A 284 16.62 13.61 2.43
N ARG A 285 16.95 12.37 2.83
CA ARG A 285 16.13 11.52 3.68
C ARG A 285 15.83 12.12 5.05
N SER A 286 16.81 12.73 5.70
CA SER A 286 16.61 13.37 7.01
C SER A 286 15.63 14.53 6.92
N CYS A 287 15.75 15.36 5.87
CA CYS A 287 14.84 16.47 5.60
C CYS A 287 13.41 15.96 5.38
N PHE A 288 13.25 14.93 4.54
CA PHE A 288 11.95 14.28 4.30
C PHE A 288 11.29 13.79 5.60
N PHE A 289 12.07 13.15 6.47
CA PHE A 289 11.55 12.65 7.74
C PHE A 289 11.14 13.77 8.70
N SER A 290 11.95 14.81 8.83
CA SER A 290 11.60 16.00 9.61
C SER A 290 10.31 16.64 9.10
N CYS A 291 10.15 16.78 7.78
CA CYS A 291 8.94 17.33 7.18
C CYS A 291 7.72 16.43 7.46
N THR A 292 7.87 15.12 7.37
CA THR A 292 6.81 14.16 7.66
C THR A 292 6.35 14.25 9.11
N VAL A 293 7.28 14.31 10.07
CA VAL A 293 6.98 14.47 11.49
C VAL A 293 6.31 15.82 11.76
N GLY A 294 6.83 16.90 11.17
CA GLY A 294 6.25 18.24 11.30
C GLY A 294 4.82 18.32 10.76
N LEU A 295 4.54 17.69 9.62
CA LEU A 295 3.19 17.58 9.07
C LEU A 295 2.25 16.82 10.01
N ILE A 296 2.70 15.71 10.59
CA ILE A 296 1.90 14.93 11.54
C ILE A 296 1.62 15.74 12.81
N ASP A 297 2.60 16.46 13.34
CA ASP A 297 2.41 17.32 14.53
C ASP A 297 1.41 18.46 14.22
N LEU A 298 1.54 19.12 13.06
CA LEU A 298 0.60 20.15 12.60
C LEU A 298 -0.84 19.64 12.47
N LEU A 299 -1.01 18.43 11.94
CA LEU A 299 -2.32 17.82 11.72
C LEU A 299 -2.94 17.20 12.97
N CYS A 300 -2.14 16.77 13.93
CA CYS A 300 -2.63 16.24 15.20
C CYS A 300 -2.90 17.34 16.24
N SER A 301 -2.24 18.50 16.12
CA SER A 301 -2.42 19.63 17.04
C SER A 301 -3.87 20.14 17.06
N GLN A 302 -4.34 20.49 18.27
CA GLN A 302 -5.64 21.14 18.47
C GLN A 302 -5.61 22.61 18.01
N ASP A 303 -4.49 23.29 18.19
CA ASP A 303 -4.28 24.71 17.87
C ASP A 303 -3.74 24.91 16.45
N SER A 304 -4.10 24.03 15.52
CA SER A 304 -3.63 24.12 14.14
C SER A 304 -4.17 25.40 13.48
N PRO A 305 -3.32 26.21 12.81
CA PRO A 305 -3.76 27.43 12.14
C PRO A 305 -4.57 27.18 10.86
N LEU A 306 -4.72 25.91 10.44
CA LEU A 306 -5.38 25.52 9.20
C LEU A 306 -6.90 25.63 9.29
N GLU A 307 -7.53 26.07 8.21
CA GLU A 307 -8.98 25.99 8.08
C GLU A 307 -9.46 24.53 7.99
N SER A 308 -10.74 24.29 8.30
CA SER A 308 -11.28 22.93 8.33
C SER A 308 -11.21 22.19 6.98
N SER A 309 -11.38 22.91 5.86
CA SER A 309 -11.26 22.40 4.49
C SER A 309 -9.80 22.06 4.15
N GLU A 310 -8.89 22.97 4.43
CA GLU A 310 -7.44 22.82 4.22
C GLU A 310 -6.86 21.66 5.02
N ARG A 311 -7.21 21.59 6.31
CA ARG A 311 -6.82 20.48 7.20
C ARG A 311 -7.29 19.16 6.63
N ARG A 312 -8.54 19.09 6.17
CA ARG A 312 -9.11 17.86 5.59
C ARG A 312 -8.36 17.42 4.32
N GLN A 313 -8.06 18.35 3.43
CA GLN A 313 -7.30 18.10 2.20
C GLN A 313 -5.87 17.61 2.50
N LEU A 314 -5.18 18.28 3.42
CA LEU A 314 -3.81 17.95 3.80
C LEU A 314 -3.72 16.63 4.58
N GLU A 315 -4.69 16.34 5.45
CA GLU A 315 -4.81 15.04 6.14
C GLU A 315 -4.93 13.88 5.15
N LEU A 316 -5.83 14.00 4.15
CA LEU A 316 -6.05 12.96 3.15
C LEU A 316 -4.78 12.70 2.34
N SER A 317 -4.09 13.75 1.93
CA SER A 317 -2.87 13.66 1.13
C SER A 317 -1.71 13.06 1.93
N THR A 318 -1.56 13.48 3.18
CA THR A 318 -0.58 12.91 4.11
C THR A 318 -0.86 11.42 4.37
N ALA A 319 -2.12 11.05 4.59
CA ALA A 319 -2.53 9.66 4.82
C ALA A 319 -2.18 8.76 3.62
N ARG A 320 -2.45 9.21 2.40
CA ARG A 320 -2.09 8.47 1.18
C ARG A 320 -0.58 8.27 1.04
N MET A 321 0.20 9.31 1.30
CA MET A 321 1.67 9.22 1.29
C MET A 321 2.18 8.24 2.36
N LEU A 322 1.66 8.30 3.58
CA LEU A 322 2.02 7.36 4.66
C LEU A 322 1.64 5.92 4.31
N ASN A 323 0.49 5.70 3.66
CA ASN A 323 0.09 4.38 3.18
C ASN A 323 1.05 3.85 2.10
N SER A 324 1.53 4.70 1.19
CA SER A 324 2.59 4.31 0.24
C SER A 324 3.89 3.93 0.96
N LEU A 325 4.28 4.67 2.00
CA LEU A 325 5.46 4.37 2.81
C LEU A 325 5.33 3.04 3.56
N ILE A 326 4.17 2.79 4.15
CA ILE A 326 3.84 1.52 4.83
C ILE A 326 3.86 0.37 3.82
N ALA A 327 3.21 0.52 2.67
CA ALA A 327 3.16 -0.51 1.63
C ALA A 327 4.56 -0.84 1.09
N TYR A 328 5.40 0.17 0.85
CA TYR A 328 6.78 -0.04 0.42
C TYR A 328 7.62 -0.74 1.50
N GLY A 329 7.45 -0.36 2.78
CA GLY A 329 8.08 -1.02 3.92
C GLY A 329 7.70 -2.50 4.07
N LYS A 330 6.57 -2.94 3.51
CA LYS A 330 6.19 -4.37 3.45
C LYS A 330 6.95 -5.15 2.38
N HIS A 331 7.40 -4.50 1.30
CA HIS A 331 8.02 -5.17 0.14
C HIS A 331 9.55 -5.08 0.11
N SER A 332 10.15 -4.14 0.85
CA SER A 332 11.60 -3.98 0.93
C SER A 332 12.12 -4.27 2.33
N THR A 333 13.25 -4.97 2.44
CA THR A 333 13.97 -5.19 3.71
C THR A 333 14.55 -3.90 4.31
N LEU A 334 14.29 -2.74 3.69
CA LEU A 334 14.63 -1.44 4.25
C LEU A 334 13.58 -1.09 5.31
N ALA A 335 13.90 -1.45 6.55
CA ALA A 335 13.29 -0.90 7.75
C ALA A 335 13.07 0.60 7.53
N VAL A 336 11.80 1.04 7.52
CA VAL A 336 11.46 2.45 7.63
C VAL A 336 12.29 3.01 8.78
N ASP A 337 13.02 4.10 8.55
CA ASP A 337 14.05 4.57 9.48
C ASP A 337 13.50 4.65 10.90
N HIS A 338 14.09 3.85 11.79
CA HIS A 338 13.69 3.74 13.18
C HIS A 338 13.57 5.11 13.87
N ARG A 339 14.37 6.10 13.45
CA ARG A 339 14.29 7.46 13.95
C ARG A 339 13.00 8.17 13.52
N LEU A 340 12.60 8.07 12.26
CA LEU A 340 11.31 8.61 11.77
C LEU A 340 10.17 8.00 12.57
N LEU A 341 10.19 6.69 12.69
CA LEU A 341 9.23 5.88 13.41
C LEU A 341 9.06 6.33 14.89
N GLN A 342 10.18 6.55 15.59
CA GLN A 342 10.16 7.10 16.96
C GLN A 342 9.65 8.54 17.04
N GLU A 343 10.06 9.40 16.12
CA GLU A 343 9.64 10.81 16.12
C GLU A 343 8.12 10.95 15.82
N VAL A 344 7.58 10.12 14.92
CA VAL A 344 6.13 10.02 14.67
C VAL A 344 5.39 9.51 15.91
N GLN A 345 5.93 8.50 16.60
CA GLN A 345 5.34 7.99 17.84
C GLN A 345 5.26 9.09 18.92
N ILE A 346 6.32 9.88 19.09
CA ILE A 346 6.35 10.99 20.05
C ILE A 346 5.31 12.05 19.69
N ALA A 347 5.19 12.41 18.41
CA ALA A 347 4.21 13.38 17.94
C ALA A 347 2.76 12.90 18.20
N VAL A 348 2.45 11.65 17.82
CA VAL A 348 1.13 11.05 18.04
C VAL A 348 0.80 10.89 19.53
N GLY A 349 1.78 10.46 20.34
CA GLY A 349 1.60 10.24 21.78
C GLY A 349 1.34 11.52 22.58
N LYS A 350 1.84 12.67 22.12
CA LYS A 350 1.59 13.97 22.77
C LYS A 350 0.21 14.54 22.45
N GLN A 351 -0.25 14.41 21.20
CA GLN A 351 -1.41 15.13 20.68
C GLN A 351 -2.70 14.28 20.63
N GLY A 352 -2.55 12.95 20.58
CA GLY A 352 -3.68 12.02 20.38
C GLY A 352 -4.22 11.99 18.94
N LEU A 353 -5.14 11.07 18.67
CA LEU A 353 -5.73 10.83 17.33
C LEU A 353 -7.19 11.32 17.19
N SER A 354 -7.76 11.89 18.26
CA SER A 354 -9.16 12.31 18.34
C SER A 354 -9.51 13.38 17.31
N HIS A 355 -8.58 14.31 17.04
CA HIS A 355 -8.82 15.52 16.26
C HIS A 355 -8.70 15.35 14.74
N LEU A 356 -8.26 14.18 14.27
CA LEU A 356 -8.12 13.90 12.84
C LEU A 356 -9.50 13.76 12.18
N CYS A 357 -9.71 14.43 11.06
CA CYS A 357 -10.95 14.39 10.29
C CYS A 357 -11.11 13.05 9.57
N HIS A 358 -10.04 12.53 8.99
CA HIS A 358 -10.06 11.31 8.16
C HIS A 358 -9.69 10.03 8.94
N ASN A 359 -10.52 8.99 8.78
CA ASN A 359 -10.22 7.66 9.33
C ASN A 359 -8.96 7.03 8.68
N GLU A 360 -8.69 7.34 7.41
CA GLU A 360 -7.50 6.88 6.69
C GLU A 360 -6.21 7.38 7.35
N MET A 361 -6.18 8.64 7.80
CA MET A 361 -5.05 9.20 8.53
C MET A 361 -4.87 8.54 9.90
N ARG A 362 -5.98 8.31 10.64
CA ARG A 362 -5.94 7.56 11.91
C ARG A 362 -5.40 6.15 11.72
N GLN A 363 -5.79 5.46 10.64
CA GLN A 363 -5.31 4.11 10.32
C GLN A 363 -3.82 4.11 9.96
N ALA A 364 -3.37 5.01 9.09
CA ALA A 364 -1.96 5.12 8.71
C ALA A 364 -1.06 5.39 9.91
N LEU A 365 -1.44 6.34 10.78
CA LEU A 365 -0.71 6.67 12.00
C LEU A 365 -0.76 5.58 13.08
N PHE A 366 -1.71 4.65 13.00
CA PHE A 366 -1.81 3.51 13.91
C PHE A 366 -0.84 2.38 13.53
N ILE A 367 -0.62 2.16 12.24
CA ILE A 367 0.28 1.10 11.72
C ILE A 367 1.76 1.45 11.97
N ILE A 368 2.11 2.74 11.99
CA ILE A 368 3.48 3.23 12.15
C ILE A 368 4.11 2.83 13.51
N PRO A 369 3.46 3.08 14.68
CA PRO A 369 3.84 2.53 15.99
C PRO A 369 4.11 1.02 16.01
N LEU A 370 3.34 0.26 15.22
CA LEU A 370 3.47 -1.20 15.09
C LEU A 370 4.72 -1.59 14.28
N LEU A 371 5.01 -0.85 13.20
CA LEU A 371 6.24 -1.00 12.40
C LEU A 371 7.50 -0.60 13.18
N VAL A 372 7.40 0.35 14.13
CA VAL A 372 8.51 0.69 15.04
C VAL A 372 8.91 -0.51 15.88
N HIS A 373 7.91 -1.21 16.42
CA HIS A 373 8.16 -2.39 17.24
C HIS A 373 8.81 -3.52 16.43
N LEU A 374 8.41 -3.68 15.16
CA LEU A 374 8.98 -4.62 14.20
C LEU A 374 10.43 -4.32 13.78
N THR A 375 10.75 -3.05 13.52
CA THR A 375 12.11 -2.63 13.08
C THR A 375 13.14 -2.60 14.23
N VAL A 376 12.71 -2.33 15.47
CA VAL A 376 13.57 -2.45 16.66
C VAL A 376 14.05 -3.88 16.90
N ILE A 377 13.20 -4.86 16.59
CA ILE A 377 13.53 -6.29 16.73
C ILE A 377 14.59 -6.71 15.69
N ASP A 378 14.52 -6.19 14.45
CA ASP A 378 15.43 -6.58 13.36
C ASP A 378 16.82 -5.90 13.41
N VAL A 379 16.94 -4.74 14.08
CA VAL A 379 18.21 -3.98 14.18
C VAL A 379 19.10 -4.44 15.37
N GLN A 380 18.59 -5.32 16.26
CA GLN A 380 19.31 -5.80 17.44
C GLN A 380 20.04 -7.16 17.28
N PRO A 381 20.75 -7.44 16.16
CA PRO A 381 21.86 -8.41 16.26
C PRO A 381 23.20 -7.97 15.66
N VAL A 382 23.57 -6.66 15.64
CA VAL A 382 24.90 -6.25 15.11
C VAL A 382 25.76 -5.43 16.09
N VAL A 383 25.34 -5.18 17.34
CA VAL A 383 26.22 -4.50 18.30
C VAL A 383 26.20 -5.18 19.66
N SER A 384 27.05 -6.19 19.83
CA SER A 384 27.65 -6.54 21.11
C SER A 384 29.07 -7.12 20.91
N PRO A 385 29.96 -6.95 21.89
CA PRO A 385 31.33 -6.53 21.64
C PRO A 385 32.31 -7.71 21.46
N LEU A 386 33.18 -7.60 20.45
CA LEU A 386 34.49 -8.25 20.45
C LEU A 386 35.34 -7.63 21.57
N VAL A 387 35.20 -8.12 22.79
CA VAL A 387 36.23 -7.99 23.83
C VAL A 387 36.32 -9.27 24.64
N SER A 388 37.17 -10.19 24.17
CA SER A 388 38.00 -11.02 25.04
C SER A 388 39.18 -11.56 24.25
N GLY A 389 40.38 -11.03 24.50
CA GLY A 389 41.64 -11.68 24.14
C GLY A 389 42.64 -10.85 23.34
N THR A 390 43.52 -10.16 24.07
CA THR A 390 44.99 -10.12 23.85
C THR A 390 45.64 -9.42 22.65
N TYR A 391 46.41 -8.38 23.00
CA TYR A 391 47.79 -8.02 22.58
C TYR A 391 48.06 -7.03 21.41
N ILE A 392 48.75 -5.93 21.80
CA ILE A 392 49.80 -5.09 21.14
C ILE A 392 49.39 -3.87 20.27
N ASP A 393 49.49 -2.70 20.94
CA ASP A 393 50.31 -1.50 20.67
C ASP A 393 50.12 -0.59 19.42
N GLY A 394 50.24 0.73 19.67
CA GLY A 394 50.46 1.76 18.65
C GLY A 394 49.59 3.03 18.75
N SER A 395 49.97 3.99 19.61
CA SER A 395 49.92 5.48 19.46
C SER A 395 48.96 6.10 18.39
N THR A 396 48.17 7.16 18.59
CA THR A 396 48.38 8.41 19.35
C THR A 396 47.21 9.41 19.12
N TYR A 397 47.05 10.38 20.05
CA TYR A 397 46.47 11.73 19.92
C TYR A 397 44.95 11.94 19.65
N PHE A 398 44.16 12.19 20.71
CA PHE A 398 43.73 13.53 21.19
C PHE A 398 42.63 13.36 22.24
N LYS A 399 42.90 13.82 23.48
CA LYS A 399 41.88 14.05 24.51
C LYS A 399 41.56 15.55 24.49
N ASP A 400 40.28 15.89 24.35
CA ASP A 400 39.70 16.89 25.24
C ASP A 400 38.21 16.66 25.52
N ASN A 401 37.79 17.18 26.67
CA ASN A 401 36.77 16.65 27.57
C ASN A 401 35.41 17.39 27.51
N ARG A 402 34.33 16.60 27.67
CA ARG A 402 33.05 16.90 28.39
C ARG A 402 32.10 17.92 27.72
N LYS A 403 30.81 17.61 27.50
CA LYS A 403 29.85 16.95 28.41
C LYS A 403 28.88 16.04 27.63
N ARG A 404 29.04 14.73 27.79
CA ARG A 404 27.98 13.74 27.53
C ARG A 404 26.91 13.89 28.61
N LYS A 405 25.69 14.28 28.25
CA LYS A 405 24.51 13.93 29.07
C LYS A 405 24.42 12.41 29.06
N ARG A 406 24.41 11.83 30.25
CA ARG A 406 24.30 10.37 30.49
C ARG A 406 23.09 9.84 29.74
N GLY A 407 23.29 8.75 29.01
CA GLY A 407 22.20 7.97 28.44
C GLY A 407 21.28 7.48 29.56
N GLU A 408 20.02 7.89 29.46
CA GLU A 408 18.93 7.16 30.10
C GLU A 408 18.85 5.82 29.39
N THR A 409 19.23 4.77 30.11
CA THR A 409 18.86 3.40 29.77
C THR A 409 17.36 3.31 30.02
N PHE A 410 16.58 3.64 28.99
CA PHE A 410 15.13 3.50 29.00
C PHE A 410 14.78 2.04 29.28
N LYS A 411 14.15 1.82 30.43
CA LYS A 411 13.80 0.48 30.92
C LYS A 411 12.80 -0.15 29.96
N LYS A 412 13.03 -1.43 29.63
CA LYS A 412 12.21 -2.33 28.79
C LYS A 412 10.67 -2.26 29.01
N HIS A 413 10.21 -1.70 30.14
CA HIS A 413 8.81 -1.63 30.53
C HIS A 413 8.01 -0.45 29.93
N GLU A 414 8.64 0.62 29.45
CA GLU A 414 7.88 1.78 28.93
C GLU A 414 7.27 1.54 27.54
N TRP A 415 7.87 0.66 26.73
CA TRP A 415 7.43 0.35 25.36
C TRP A 415 6.11 -0.44 25.30
N LEU A 416 5.92 -1.39 26.23
CA LEU A 416 4.65 -2.08 26.45
C LEU A 416 3.59 -1.16 27.08
N GLY A 417 4.02 -0.09 27.76
CA GLY A 417 3.14 0.90 28.36
C GLY A 417 2.28 1.65 27.35
N VAL A 418 2.75 1.85 26.12
CA VAL A 418 1.97 2.53 25.07
C VAL A 418 0.88 1.62 24.48
N TYR A 419 1.19 0.35 24.22
CA TYR A 419 0.19 -0.66 23.84
C TYR A 419 -0.85 -0.84 24.94
N SER A 420 -0.39 -0.97 26.19
CA SER A 420 -1.23 -1.12 27.37
C SER A 420 -2.08 0.12 27.64
N SER A 421 -1.52 1.32 27.46
CA SER A 421 -2.22 2.61 27.62
C SER A 421 -3.21 2.90 26.50
N LEU A 422 -2.93 2.53 25.24
CA LEU A 422 -3.87 2.68 24.13
C LEU A 422 -5.04 1.71 24.23
N LEU A 423 -4.77 0.42 24.52
CA LEU A 423 -5.81 -0.56 24.82
C LEU A 423 -6.54 -0.22 26.13
N GLY A 424 -5.83 0.39 27.09
CA GLY A 424 -6.39 0.92 28.34
C GLY A 424 -7.30 2.11 28.11
N HIS A 425 -6.94 3.04 27.23
CA HIS A 425 -7.83 4.11 26.81
C HIS A 425 -9.01 3.56 26.01
N LEU A 426 -8.84 2.53 25.17
CA LEU A 426 -9.97 1.88 24.48
C LEU A 426 -10.90 1.13 25.45
N SER A 427 -10.38 0.50 26.51
CA SER A 427 -11.19 -0.19 27.53
C SER A 427 -11.82 0.78 28.55
N ASP A 428 -11.09 1.83 28.95
CA ASP A 428 -11.50 2.86 29.92
C ASP A 428 -12.48 3.88 29.31
N LEU A 429 -12.42 4.15 28.00
CA LEU A 429 -13.31 5.13 27.34
C LEU A 429 -14.77 4.68 27.30
N TYR A 430 -15.08 3.40 27.53
CA TYR A 430 -16.46 2.90 27.42
C TYR A 430 -16.78 1.83 28.46
N SER A 431 -17.43 2.26 29.53
CA SER A 431 -18.22 1.44 30.46
C SER A 431 -19.01 0.33 29.74
N ASP A 432 -19.22 -0.80 30.44
CA ASP A 432 -20.01 -2.01 30.14
C ASP A 432 -21.42 -1.78 29.51
N LYS A 433 -21.84 -0.52 29.34
CA LYS A 433 -23.13 -0.05 28.83
C LYS A 433 -23.14 0.42 27.37
N ASN A 434 -21.99 0.63 26.72
CA ASN A 434 -21.94 1.15 25.34
C ASN A 434 -21.58 0.07 24.30
N PRO A 435 -22.24 0.07 23.11
CA PRO A 435 -22.00 -0.90 22.06
C PRO A 435 -20.58 -0.76 21.48
N VAL A 436 -19.94 -1.89 21.18
CA VAL A 436 -18.59 -1.92 20.60
C VAL A 436 -18.62 -1.35 19.19
N SER A 437 -17.72 -0.41 18.89
CA SER A 437 -17.63 0.19 17.56
C SER A 437 -16.96 -0.77 16.57
N SER A 438 -17.41 -0.75 15.31
CA SER A 438 -16.74 -1.48 14.21
C SER A 438 -15.25 -1.12 14.07
N LYS A 439 -14.85 0.08 14.52
CA LYS A 439 -13.46 0.53 14.51
C LYS A 439 -12.62 -0.21 15.55
N GLU A 440 -13.10 -0.35 16.79
CA GLU A 440 -12.40 -1.10 17.86
C GLU A 440 -12.12 -2.55 17.44
N LEU A 441 -13.09 -3.21 16.80
CA LEU A 441 -12.96 -4.57 16.30
C LEU A 441 -11.93 -4.69 15.18
N LYS A 442 -11.89 -3.73 14.26
CA LYS A 442 -10.85 -3.68 13.22
C LYS A 442 -9.46 -3.42 13.80
N PHE A 443 -9.37 -2.54 14.79
CA PHE A 443 -8.10 -2.23 15.45
C PHE A 443 -7.54 -3.48 16.14
N ILE A 444 -8.34 -4.18 16.95
CA ILE A 444 -7.84 -5.35 17.66
C ILE A 444 -7.47 -6.50 16.72
N HIS A 445 -8.21 -6.67 15.61
CA HIS A 445 -7.88 -7.65 14.58
C HIS A 445 -6.48 -7.41 13.99
N VAL A 446 -6.19 -6.18 13.56
CA VAL A 446 -4.89 -5.82 12.98
C VAL A 446 -3.74 -5.96 13.98
N ILE A 447 -3.96 -5.59 15.25
CA ILE A 447 -2.94 -5.76 16.31
C ILE A 447 -2.57 -7.24 16.47
N LEU A 448 -3.57 -8.11 16.60
CA LEU A 448 -3.36 -9.54 16.81
C LEU A 448 -2.77 -10.22 15.58
N GLU A 449 -3.22 -9.83 14.39
CA GLU A 449 -2.69 -10.35 13.12
C GLU A 449 -1.19 -10.07 13.00
N VAL A 450 -0.80 -8.80 13.14
CA VAL A 450 0.61 -8.44 13.00
C VAL A 450 1.45 -9.07 14.12
N ALA A 451 1.01 -8.99 15.38
CA ALA A 451 1.75 -9.59 16.50
C ALA A 451 1.99 -11.09 16.32
N SER A 452 1.00 -11.83 15.80
CA SER A 452 1.10 -13.26 15.53
C SER A 452 2.05 -13.56 14.36
N GLN A 453 1.95 -12.81 13.27
CA GLN A 453 2.86 -12.96 12.12
C GLN A 453 4.32 -12.67 12.50
N CYS A 454 4.56 -11.68 13.36
CA CYS A 454 5.89 -11.38 13.88
C CYS A 454 6.48 -12.58 14.64
N LEU A 455 5.70 -13.18 15.54
CA LEU A 455 6.12 -14.33 16.33
C LEU A 455 6.45 -15.53 15.42
N LEU A 456 5.60 -15.79 14.42
CA LEU A 456 5.80 -16.85 13.43
C LEU A 456 7.05 -16.64 12.59
N TYR A 457 7.38 -15.38 12.23
CA TYR A 457 8.60 -15.05 11.50
C TYR A 457 9.87 -15.29 12.32
N THR A 458 9.84 -14.99 13.63
CA THR A 458 11.02 -15.13 14.50
C THR A 458 11.36 -16.57 14.88
N ASP A 459 10.36 -17.47 14.95
CA ASP A 459 10.56 -18.91 15.20
C ASP A 459 11.46 -19.57 14.14
N ASN A 460 11.40 -19.07 12.90
CA ASN A 460 12.23 -19.56 11.79
C ASN A 460 13.71 -19.16 11.87
N ARG A 461 14.13 -18.31 12.83
CA ARG A 461 15.50 -17.74 12.88
C ARG A 461 16.30 -18.01 14.16
N GLU A 462 15.87 -18.94 15.03
CA GLU A 462 16.60 -19.35 16.25
C GLU A 462 17.01 -18.18 17.20
N GLN A 463 16.35 -17.02 17.12
CA GLN A 463 16.60 -15.88 18.01
C GLN A 463 15.33 -15.53 18.80
N PRO A 464 15.33 -15.68 20.14
CA PRO A 464 14.15 -15.37 20.94
C PRO A 464 13.92 -13.86 21.00
N LEU A 465 12.68 -13.44 20.71
CA LEU A 465 12.20 -12.09 20.93
C LEU A 465 12.38 -11.68 22.40
N GLY A 466 13.01 -10.52 22.63
CA GLY A 466 13.28 -10.00 23.97
C GLY A 466 12.04 -9.54 24.76
N ALA A 467 10.84 -9.55 24.17
CA ALA A 467 9.57 -9.20 24.82
C ALA A 467 8.37 -9.91 24.13
N PRO A 468 7.34 -10.33 24.88
CA PRO A 468 6.14 -10.94 24.32
C PRO A 468 5.25 -9.90 23.63
N LEU A 469 5.04 -10.04 22.32
CA LEU A 469 4.13 -9.19 21.53
C LEU A 469 2.66 -9.42 21.90
N LEU A 470 2.30 -10.68 22.18
CA LEU A 470 0.98 -11.10 22.64
C LEU A 470 0.93 -11.15 24.17
N THR A 471 1.01 -10.00 24.83
CA THR A 471 0.88 -9.96 26.30
C THR A 471 -0.50 -10.41 26.77
N GLU A 472 -0.57 -10.91 28.01
CA GLU A 472 -1.83 -11.27 28.67
C GLU A 472 -2.85 -10.12 28.63
N TYR A 473 -2.38 -8.87 28.78
CA TYR A 473 -3.21 -7.68 28.69
C TYR A 473 -3.83 -7.47 27.31
N VAL A 474 -3.06 -7.63 26.23
CA VAL A 474 -3.54 -7.49 24.85
C VAL A 474 -4.62 -8.53 24.55
N ILE A 475 -4.36 -9.78 24.94
CA ILE A 475 -5.29 -10.89 24.74
C ILE A 475 -6.57 -10.71 25.57
N ASN A 476 -6.46 -10.33 26.84
CA ASN A 476 -7.61 -10.09 27.70
C ASN A 476 -8.46 -8.90 27.21
N SER A 477 -7.82 -7.84 26.71
CA SER A 477 -8.52 -6.70 26.11
C SER A 477 -9.27 -7.11 24.85
N ALA A 478 -8.65 -7.94 23.99
CA ALA A 478 -9.32 -8.46 22.81
C ALA A 478 -10.54 -9.31 23.16
N MET A 479 -10.40 -10.21 24.13
CA MET A 479 -11.50 -11.05 24.60
C MET A 479 -12.64 -10.20 25.18
N ASP A 480 -12.35 -9.17 25.98
CA ASP A 480 -13.39 -8.28 26.52
C ASP A 480 -14.17 -7.58 25.40
N ILE A 481 -13.47 -7.01 24.41
CA ILE A 481 -14.07 -6.35 23.24
C ILE A 481 -14.97 -7.34 22.46
N TRP A 482 -14.48 -8.56 22.21
CA TRP A 482 -15.23 -9.58 21.50
C TRP A 482 -16.48 -10.03 22.26
N ILE A 483 -16.37 -10.28 23.57
CA ILE A 483 -17.50 -10.70 24.41
C ILE A 483 -18.54 -9.57 24.49
N ARG A 484 -18.11 -8.32 24.65
CA ARG A 484 -19.00 -7.15 24.63
C ARG A 484 -19.71 -7.00 23.29
N PHE A 485 -19.01 -7.20 22.18
CA PHE A 485 -19.61 -7.18 20.85
C PHE A 485 -20.71 -8.24 20.73
N LEU A 486 -20.39 -9.50 21.05
CA LEU A 486 -21.34 -10.62 21.02
C LEU A 486 -22.55 -10.37 21.94
N ARG A 487 -22.34 -9.75 23.10
CA ARG A 487 -23.41 -9.34 24.03
C ARG A 487 -24.31 -8.26 23.42
N SER A 488 -23.73 -7.28 22.72
CA SER A 488 -24.40 -6.05 22.26
C SER A 488 -25.33 -6.20 21.05
N LEU A 489 -25.19 -7.26 20.24
CA LEU A 489 -25.96 -7.44 18.99
C LEU A 489 -27.48 -7.37 19.23
N SER A 490 -28.28 -6.56 18.53
CA SER A 490 -29.75 -6.70 18.57
C SER A 490 -30.21 -7.66 17.47
N VAL A 491 -31.31 -8.39 17.69
CA VAL A 491 -31.76 -9.50 16.82
C VAL A 491 -32.50 -9.00 15.54
N ASP A 492 -32.19 -7.80 15.05
CA ASP A 492 -32.88 -7.19 13.91
C ASP A 492 -32.12 -7.42 12.58
N GLY A 493 -32.86 -7.64 11.49
CA GLY A 493 -32.39 -8.25 10.24
C GLY A 493 -31.16 -7.64 9.56
N ASP A 494 -30.94 -6.31 9.66
CA ASP A 494 -29.82 -5.62 9.01
C ASP A 494 -28.46 -5.88 9.70
N GLN A 495 -28.46 -6.31 10.97
CA GLN A 495 -27.24 -6.60 11.74
C GLN A 495 -26.64 -7.98 11.42
N ASN A 496 -27.39 -8.87 10.77
CA ASN A 496 -26.94 -10.25 10.51
C ASN A 496 -25.75 -10.35 9.55
N PHE A 497 -25.71 -9.52 8.50
CA PHE A 497 -24.59 -9.50 7.55
C PHE A 497 -23.32 -8.95 8.23
N VAL A 498 -23.46 -7.83 8.94
CA VAL A 498 -22.37 -7.19 9.68
C VAL A 498 -21.82 -8.10 10.78
N PHE A 499 -22.69 -8.84 11.46
CA PHE A 499 -22.29 -9.84 12.46
C PHE A 499 -21.36 -10.90 11.86
N LYS A 500 -21.74 -11.51 10.74
CA LYS A 500 -20.99 -12.61 10.12
C LYS A 500 -19.59 -12.17 9.72
N ASP A 501 -19.46 -11.02 9.06
CA ASP A 501 -18.14 -10.49 8.66
C ASP A 501 -17.24 -10.22 9.86
N ILE A 502 -17.80 -9.61 10.91
CA ILE A 502 -17.06 -9.34 12.15
C ILE A 502 -16.67 -10.64 12.84
N PHE A 503 -17.58 -11.61 12.92
CA PHE A 503 -17.32 -12.89 13.56
C PHE A 503 -16.24 -13.68 12.80
N LYS A 504 -16.27 -13.68 11.46
CA LYS A 504 -15.19 -14.25 10.63
C LYS A 504 -13.84 -13.57 10.89
N ALA A 505 -13.81 -12.24 11.05
CA ALA A 505 -12.60 -11.52 11.44
C ALA A 505 -12.10 -11.87 12.86
N MET A 506 -13.01 -12.11 13.80
CA MET A 506 -12.67 -12.61 15.14
C MET A 506 -12.05 -14.00 15.07
N LEU A 507 -12.67 -14.94 14.34
CA LEU A 507 -12.15 -16.29 14.14
C LEU A 507 -10.76 -16.27 13.51
N HIS A 508 -10.55 -15.43 12.49
CA HIS A 508 -9.25 -15.29 11.84
C HIS A 508 -8.19 -14.75 12.82
N ALA A 509 -8.51 -13.73 13.63
CA ALA A 509 -7.58 -13.24 14.66
C ALA A 509 -7.23 -14.31 15.70
N ILE A 510 -8.22 -15.10 16.15
CA ILE A 510 -7.99 -16.21 17.08
C ILE A 510 -7.08 -17.27 16.44
N ALA A 511 -7.34 -17.64 15.18
CA ALA A 511 -6.53 -18.63 14.46
C ALA A 511 -5.05 -18.23 14.38
N LEU A 512 -4.78 -16.95 14.10
CA LEU A 512 -3.42 -16.40 14.05
C LEU A 512 -2.71 -16.48 15.41
N VAL A 513 -3.41 -16.14 16.50
CA VAL A 513 -2.89 -16.28 17.86
C VAL A 513 -2.60 -17.74 18.20
N LEU A 514 -3.50 -18.67 17.84
CA LEU A 514 -3.33 -20.10 18.08
C LEU A 514 -2.14 -20.69 17.29
N LEU A 515 -1.88 -20.22 16.07
CA LEU A 515 -0.71 -20.63 15.30
C LEU A 515 0.61 -20.15 15.93
N ALA A 516 0.59 -18.98 16.57
CA ALA A 516 1.74 -18.45 17.32
C ALA A 516 1.93 -19.08 18.71
N ASN A 517 1.00 -19.95 19.17
CA ASN A 517 1.01 -20.51 20.52
C ASN A 517 2.24 -21.40 20.80
N ASP A 518 2.81 -22.04 19.78
CA ASP A 518 4.04 -22.83 19.93
C ASP A 518 5.25 -21.97 20.29
N VAL A 519 5.24 -20.70 19.88
CA VAL A 519 6.30 -19.70 20.14
C VAL A 519 6.01 -18.98 21.45
N HIS A 520 4.75 -18.64 21.68
CA HIS A 520 4.30 -17.94 22.87
C HIS A 520 3.09 -18.63 23.48
N GLN A 521 3.33 -19.44 24.51
CA GLN A 521 2.28 -20.24 25.15
C GLN A 521 1.22 -19.36 25.81
N MET A 522 -0.02 -19.52 25.38
CA MET A 522 -1.18 -18.88 25.98
C MET A 522 -1.59 -19.59 27.27
N HIS A 523 -2.14 -18.83 28.21
CA HIS A 523 -2.68 -19.39 29.45
C HIS A 523 -3.93 -20.24 29.17
N GLY A 524 -4.11 -21.33 29.94
CA GLY A 524 -5.20 -22.28 29.71
C GLY A 524 -6.60 -21.66 29.77
N THR A 525 -6.81 -20.63 30.60
CA THR A 525 -8.09 -19.91 30.67
C THR A 525 -8.40 -19.13 29.40
N VAL A 526 -7.38 -18.55 28.74
CA VAL A 526 -7.55 -17.87 27.44
C VAL A 526 -7.98 -18.88 26.38
N LEU A 527 -7.28 -20.01 26.30
CA LEU A 527 -7.58 -21.06 25.33
C LEU A 527 -8.98 -21.64 25.52
N GLN A 528 -9.44 -21.71 26.77
CA GLN A 528 -10.79 -22.11 27.11
C GLN A 528 -11.85 -21.11 26.66
N GLU A 529 -11.58 -19.81 26.82
CA GLU A 529 -12.46 -18.74 26.33
C GLU A 529 -12.53 -18.72 24.79
N PHE A 530 -11.38 -18.84 24.11
CA PHE A 530 -11.35 -19.02 22.65
C PHE A 530 -12.18 -20.23 22.22
N CYS A 531 -12.04 -21.36 22.92
CA CYS A 531 -12.75 -22.59 22.57
C CYS A 531 -14.28 -22.40 22.53
N TRP A 532 -14.88 -21.73 23.52
CA TRP A 532 -16.33 -21.50 23.49
C TRP A 532 -16.74 -20.45 22.46
N ILE A 533 -15.94 -19.40 22.25
CA ILE A 533 -16.23 -18.39 21.21
C ILE A 533 -16.27 -19.04 19.83
N ILE A 534 -15.27 -19.87 19.52
CA ILE A 534 -15.22 -20.59 18.25
C ILE A 534 -16.36 -21.63 18.16
N SER A 535 -16.72 -22.27 19.28
CA SER A 535 -17.77 -23.31 19.32
C SER A 535 -19.21 -22.77 19.37
N LEU A 536 -19.43 -21.45 19.32
CA LEU A 536 -20.76 -20.84 19.45
C LEU A 536 -21.87 -21.51 18.62
N PRO A 537 -21.65 -21.95 17.37
CA PRO A 537 -22.68 -22.63 16.58
C PRO A 537 -23.25 -23.90 17.23
N TRP A 538 -22.43 -24.64 17.98
CA TRP A 538 -22.83 -25.90 18.64
C TRP A 538 -23.23 -25.73 20.11
N VAL A 539 -22.75 -24.68 20.77
CA VAL A 539 -23.12 -24.40 22.18
C VAL A 539 -24.62 -24.12 22.32
N ALA A 540 -25.24 -23.53 21.31
CA ALA A 540 -26.67 -23.21 21.32
C ALA A 540 -27.57 -24.46 21.21
N THR A 541 -27.07 -25.52 20.58
CA THR A 541 -27.85 -26.71 20.21
C THR A 541 -27.59 -27.91 21.11
N ASP A 542 -26.48 -27.93 21.86
CA ASP A 542 -26.04 -29.11 22.61
C ASP A 542 -25.75 -28.85 24.09
N LEU A 543 -26.50 -29.50 24.99
CA LEU A 543 -26.35 -29.35 26.45
C LEU A 543 -25.02 -29.88 27.02
N GLN A 544 -24.23 -30.62 26.25
CA GLN A 544 -22.91 -31.13 26.65
C GLN A 544 -21.83 -30.03 26.68
N TRP A 545 -22.15 -28.79 26.23
CA TRP A 545 -21.21 -27.68 26.25
C TRP A 545 -20.66 -27.34 27.64
N LYS A 546 -21.27 -27.84 28.72
CA LYS A 546 -20.75 -27.71 30.09
C LYS A 546 -19.33 -28.24 30.27
N ASP A 547 -18.89 -29.15 29.40
CA ASP A 547 -17.51 -29.65 29.38
C ASP A 547 -16.48 -28.59 28.95
N LEU A 548 -16.93 -27.49 28.31
CA LEU A 548 -16.11 -26.29 28.04
C LEU A 548 -15.73 -25.55 29.31
N LYS A 549 -16.48 -25.69 30.41
CA LYS A 549 -16.28 -25.01 31.72
C LYS A 549 -15.94 -23.50 31.63
N PRO A 550 -16.62 -22.68 30.80
CA PRO A 550 -16.25 -21.28 30.60
C PRO A 550 -16.29 -20.46 31.90
N ILE A 551 -15.57 -19.34 31.95
CA ILE A 551 -15.46 -18.50 33.15
C ILE A 551 -16.83 -17.97 33.58
N LYS A 552 -17.67 -17.55 32.62
CA LYS A 552 -19.01 -17.02 32.86
C LYS A 552 -20.09 -17.85 32.14
N PRO A 553 -20.47 -19.03 32.66
CA PRO A 553 -21.35 -19.96 31.95
C PRO A 553 -22.75 -19.41 31.68
N LYS A 554 -23.30 -18.57 32.57
CA LYS A 554 -24.61 -17.92 32.35
C LYS A 554 -24.57 -16.94 31.19
N GLU A 555 -23.45 -16.23 31.02
CA GLU A 555 -23.27 -15.27 29.92
C GLU A 555 -23.12 -16.01 28.59
N VAL A 556 -22.28 -17.05 28.55
CA VAL A 556 -22.11 -17.90 27.36
C VAL A 556 -23.45 -18.50 26.92
N ALA A 557 -24.24 -19.04 27.86
CA ALA A 557 -25.57 -19.56 27.56
C ALA A 557 -26.52 -18.50 26.95
N SER A 558 -26.47 -17.27 27.47
CA SER A 558 -27.28 -16.16 26.96
C SER A 558 -26.87 -15.75 25.53
N ILE A 559 -25.56 -15.65 25.28
CA ILE A 559 -25.01 -15.34 23.95
C ILE A 559 -25.34 -16.45 22.95
N ALA A 560 -25.13 -17.71 23.32
CA ALA A 560 -25.39 -18.86 22.45
C ALA A 560 -26.88 -18.98 22.11
N ALA A 561 -27.78 -18.84 23.09
CA ALA A 561 -29.23 -18.88 22.86
C ALA A 561 -29.71 -17.78 21.89
N LYS A 562 -29.00 -16.66 21.83
CA LYS A 562 -29.32 -15.52 20.98
C LYS A 562 -28.76 -15.63 19.56
N LEU A 563 -27.61 -16.27 19.40
CA LEU A 563 -26.89 -16.35 18.11
C LEU A 563 -27.03 -17.71 17.40
N GLY A 564 -27.57 -18.73 18.07
CA GLY A 564 -27.52 -20.12 17.63
C GLY A 564 -28.05 -20.40 16.22
N ASP A 565 -29.03 -19.64 15.74
CA ASP A 565 -29.65 -19.79 14.42
C ASP A 565 -29.10 -18.82 13.35
N LYS A 566 -28.07 -18.02 13.67
CA LYS A 566 -27.55 -16.94 12.81
C LYS A 566 -26.32 -17.31 11.99
N PHE A 567 -25.68 -18.43 12.30
CA PHE A 567 -24.48 -18.88 11.60
C PHE A 567 -24.84 -19.54 10.27
N ASP A 568 -24.14 -19.14 9.20
CA ASP A 568 -24.19 -19.85 7.92
C ASP A 568 -23.07 -20.90 7.82
N VAL A 569 -23.14 -21.68 6.74
CA VAL A 569 -22.18 -22.74 6.43
C VAL A 569 -20.75 -22.20 6.40
N ASP A 570 -20.52 -21.02 5.79
CA ASP A 570 -19.18 -20.42 5.75
C ASP A 570 -18.62 -20.11 7.15
N CYS A 571 -19.43 -19.52 8.03
CA CYS A 571 -19.03 -19.29 9.42
C CYS A 571 -18.72 -20.60 10.14
N MET A 572 -19.56 -21.63 9.96
CA MET A 572 -19.34 -22.95 10.55
C MET A 572 -18.04 -23.60 10.06
N CYS A 573 -17.75 -23.53 8.76
CA CYS A 573 -16.50 -24.00 8.16
C CYS A 573 -15.28 -23.32 8.79
N MET A 574 -15.30 -21.99 8.95
CA MET A 574 -14.22 -21.25 9.61
C MET A 574 -14.07 -21.61 11.10
N CYS A 575 -15.18 -21.86 11.81
CA CYS A 575 -15.15 -22.37 13.17
C CYS A 575 -14.44 -23.73 13.25
N ILE A 576 -14.71 -24.65 12.33
CA ILE A 576 -14.09 -25.99 12.28
C ILE A 576 -12.58 -25.87 12.06
N GLN A 577 -12.17 -25.06 11.07
CA GLN A 577 -10.75 -24.80 10.79
C GLN A 577 -10.03 -24.21 12.01
N THR A 578 -10.67 -23.26 12.71
CA THR A 578 -10.09 -22.61 13.88
C THR A 578 -10.06 -23.53 15.11
N LEU A 579 -11.08 -24.37 15.31
CA LEU A 579 -11.11 -25.39 16.38
C LEU A 579 -9.98 -26.42 16.24
N ALA A 580 -9.60 -26.75 15.01
CA ALA A 580 -8.50 -27.67 14.73
C ALA A 580 -7.16 -27.18 15.29
N LEU A 581 -6.98 -25.86 15.42
CA LEU A 581 -5.76 -25.22 15.91
C LEU A 581 -5.63 -25.18 17.44
N ILE A 582 -6.69 -25.47 18.19
CA ILE A 582 -6.66 -25.39 19.65
C ILE A 582 -5.64 -26.39 20.21
N PRO A 583 -4.68 -25.96 21.06
CA PRO A 583 -3.63 -26.82 21.61
C PRO A 583 -4.15 -28.04 22.38
N ARG A 584 -3.26 -29.02 22.55
CA ARG A 584 -3.50 -30.24 23.34
C ARG A 584 -4.02 -29.92 24.75
N GLU A 585 -4.81 -30.85 25.29
CA GLU A 585 -5.39 -30.79 26.64
C GLU A 585 -6.44 -29.68 26.88
N THR A 586 -6.70 -28.80 25.91
CA THR A 586 -7.78 -27.81 26.01
C THR A 586 -9.10 -28.40 25.53
N CYS A 587 -10.12 -28.42 26.38
CA CYS A 587 -11.50 -28.79 26.04
C CYS A 587 -11.64 -30.07 25.19
N THR A 588 -10.77 -31.08 25.41
CA THR A 588 -10.63 -32.24 24.52
C THR A 588 -11.93 -33.02 24.33
N ALA A 589 -12.69 -33.27 25.42
CA ALA A 589 -13.97 -33.99 25.34
C ALA A 589 -14.99 -33.28 24.44
N TRP A 590 -15.16 -31.97 24.64
CA TRP A 590 -16.04 -31.15 23.82
C TRP A 590 -15.59 -31.08 22.36
N ARG A 591 -14.29 -30.91 22.10
CA ARG A 591 -13.77 -30.88 20.73
C ARG A 591 -13.95 -32.21 20.00
N CYS A 592 -13.76 -33.34 20.68
CA CYS A 592 -14.05 -34.67 20.13
C CYS A 592 -15.54 -34.81 19.77
N HIS A 593 -16.42 -34.28 20.62
CA HIS A 593 -17.87 -34.30 20.40
C HIS A 593 -18.27 -33.47 19.19
N VAL A 594 -17.82 -32.21 19.11
CA VAL A 594 -18.08 -31.34 17.94
C VAL A 594 -17.52 -31.97 16.66
N LEU A 595 -16.29 -32.51 16.71
CA LEU A 595 -15.68 -33.18 15.55
C LEU A 595 -16.51 -34.38 15.08
N ALA A 596 -17.03 -35.19 16.00
CA ALA A 596 -17.90 -36.32 15.66
C ALA A 596 -19.21 -35.87 15.01
N GLN A 597 -19.79 -34.74 15.44
CA GLN A 597 -20.99 -34.17 14.84
C GLN A 597 -20.74 -33.67 13.42
N VAL A 598 -19.67 -32.89 13.20
CA VAL A 598 -19.39 -32.30 11.87
C VAL A 598 -18.94 -33.32 10.83
N LEU A 599 -18.39 -34.47 11.26
CA LEU A 599 -18.10 -35.59 10.37
C LEU A 599 -19.36 -36.35 9.90
N ASP A 600 -20.49 -36.18 10.59
CA ASP A 600 -21.78 -36.83 10.27
C ASP A 600 -22.84 -35.79 9.88
N ASP A 601 -22.41 -34.57 9.51
CA ASP A 601 -23.30 -33.46 9.19
C ASP A 601 -24.04 -33.70 7.87
N THR A 602 -25.25 -33.17 7.74
CA THR A 602 -26.03 -33.24 6.49
C THR A 602 -25.44 -32.39 5.37
N ASP A 603 -24.70 -31.33 5.69
CA ASP A 603 -24.14 -30.41 4.70
C ASP A 603 -22.76 -30.88 4.18
N ASP A 604 -22.64 -30.96 2.86
CA ASP A 604 -21.43 -31.46 2.18
C ASP A 604 -20.20 -30.55 2.44
N CYS A 605 -20.38 -29.23 2.51
CA CYS A 605 -19.28 -28.29 2.76
C CYS A 605 -18.73 -28.45 4.18
N ILE A 606 -19.60 -28.65 5.16
CA ILE A 606 -19.20 -28.91 6.56
C ILE A 606 -18.41 -30.22 6.64
N ARG A 607 -18.91 -31.31 6.06
CA ARG A 607 -18.21 -32.60 6.04
C ARG A 607 -16.88 -32.51 5.30
N MET A 608 -16.81 -31.76 4.21
CA MET A 608 -15.59 -31.55 3.43
C MET A 608 -14.50 -30.83 4.24
N VAL A 609 -14.84 -29.73 4.93
CA VAL A 609 -13.90 -29.00 5.78
C VAL A 609 -13.49 -29.83 7.00
N ALA A 610 -14.42 -30.56 7.60
CA ALA A 610 -14.14 -31.50 8.68
C ALA A 610 -13.15 -32.58 8.23
N ALA A 611 -13.34 -33.16 7.03
CA ALA A 611 -12.43 -34.14 6.47
C ALA A 611 -11.03 -33.55 6.21
N LYS A 612 -10.96 -32.35 5.64
CA LYS A 612 -9.69 -31.68 5.33
C LYS A 612 -8.89 -31.34 6.59
N THR A 613 -9.56 -30.87 7.64
CA THR A 613 -8.93 -30.42 8.89
C THR A 613 -8.72 -31.55 9.91
N PHE A 614 -9.28 -32.73 9.66
CA PHE A 614 -9.21 -33.88 10.57
C PHE A 614 -7.77 -34.25 11.02
N PRO A 615 -6.75 -34.26 10.14
CA PRO A 615 -5.38 -34.57 10.58
C PRO A 615 -4.83 -33.57 11.60
N LEU A 616 -5.13 -32.29 11.41
CA LEU A 616 -4.75 -31.21 12.31
C LEU A 616 -5.48 -31.35 13.66
N PHE A 617 -6.79 -31.63 13.63
CA PHE A 617 -7.57 -31.97 14.83
C PHE A 617 -6.96 -33.15 15.59
N LEU A 618 -6.65 -34.25 14.91
CA LEU A 618 -6.10 -35.44 15.54
C LEU A 618 -4.73 -35.17 16.16
N HIS A 619 -3.89 -34.36 15.48
CA HIS A 619 -2.61 -33.93 16.01
C HIS A 619 -2.74 -33.14 17.31
N ASN A 620 -3.71 -32.23 17.36
CA ASN A 620 -3.95 -31.32 18.48
C ASN A 620 -4.87 -31.88 19.58
N LEU A 621 -5.61 -32.96 19.31
CA LEU A 621 -6.32 -33.76 20.32
C LEU A 621 -5.39 -34.81 20.96
N GLY A 622 -4.40 -35.27 20.19
CA GLY A 622 -3.42 -36.27 20.61
C GLY A 622 -3.90 -37.71 20.42
N PRO A 623 -3.01 -38.70 20.66
CA PRO A 623 -3.23 -40.09 20.27
C PRO A 623 -4.39 -40.79 20.99
N LYS A 624 -4.83 -40.28 22.15
CA LYS A 624 -5.98 -40.81 22.89
C LYS A 624 -7.31 -40.64 22.12
N SER A 625 -7.35 -39.71 21.17
CA SER A 625 -8.53 -39.46 20.33
C SER A 625 -8.57 -40.32 19.06
N GLY A 626 -7.72 -41.35 18.96
CA GLY A 626 -7.68 -42.26 17.81
C GLY A 626 -8.99 -43.01 17.53
N HIS A 627 -9.91 -43.09 18.50
CA HIS A 627 -11.24 -43.65 18.28
C HIS A 627 -12.06 -42.88 17.21
N LEU A 628 -11.77 -41.59 16.99
CA LEU A 628 -12.43 -40.76 15.98
C LEU A 628 -12.04 -41.13 14.54
N VAL A 629 -10.91 -41.83 14.35
CA VAL A 629 -10.45 -42.28 13.03
C VAL A 629 -11.47 -43.21 12.38
N GLN A 630 -12.21 -43.99 13.17
CA GLN A 630 -13.28 -44.82 12.64
C GLN A 630 -14.42 -43.98 12.02
N ASN A 631 -14.74 -42.82 12.60
CA ASN A 631 -15.74 -41.92 12.04
C ASN A 631 -15.23 -41.26 10.75
N TYR A 632 -13.95 -40.87 10.72
CA TYR A 632 -13.30 -40.37 9.52
C TYR A 632 -13.26 -41.41 8.38
N LEU A 633 -12.98 -42.67 8.70
CA LEU A 633 -12.97 -43.76 7.71
C LEU A 633 -14.38 -44.12 7.20
N LYS A 634 -15.45 -43.86 7.98
CA LYS A 634 -16.82 -44.02 7.48
C LYS A 634 -17.11 -43.09 6.31
N LEU A 635 -16.54 -41.88 6.29
CA LEU A 635 -16.67 -40.97 5.14
C LEU A 635 -16.09 -41.60 3.87
N LEU A 636 -14.93 -42.26 3.96
CA LEU A 636 -14.35 -42.97 2.81
C LEU A 636 -15.22 -44.14 2.32
N GLN A 637 -15.97 -44.78 3.22
CA GLN A 637 -16.73 -45.99 2.91
C GLN A 637 -18.17 -45.71 2.48
N LYS A 638 -18.78 -44.61 2.94
CA LYS A 638 -20.22 -44.39 2.89
C LYS A 638 -20.64 -43.00 2.45
N ASP A 639 -19.73 -42.03 2.32
CA ASP A 639 -20.10 -40.68 1.88
C ASP A 639 -20.49 -40.70 0.38
N PRO A 640 -21.58 -40.02 -0.02
CA PRO A 640 -21.98 -39.94 -1.41
C PRO A 640 -21.05 -39.09 -2.29
N SER A 641 -20.22 -38.22 -1.71
CA SER A 641 -19.34 -37.30 -2.45
C SER A 641 -17.96 -37.90 -2.71
N ASN A 642 -17.64 -38.11 -3.99
CA ASN A 642 -16.32 -38.58 -4.43
C ASN A 642 -15.19 -37.62 -4.02
N GLU A 643 -15.47 -36.31 -3.92
CA GLU A 643 -14.49 -35.31 -3.53
C GLU A 643 -14.10 -35.46 -2.05
N ILE A 644 -15.08 -35.70 -1.18
CA ILE A 644 -14.84 -35.97 0.25
C ILE A 644 -14.04 -37.26 0.40
N CYS A 645 -14.39 -38.34 -0.32
CA CYS A 645 -13.62 -39.58 -0.29
C CYS A 645 -12.14 -39.36 -0.71
N LEU A 646 -11.90 -38.52 -1.72
CA LEU A 646 -10.54 -38.19 -2.18
C LEU A 646 -9.75 -37.38 -1.15
N ILE A 647 -10.37 -36.40 -0.49
CA ILE A 647 -9.77 -35.65 0.62
C ILE A 647 -9.41 -36.60 1.76
N VAL A 648 -10.35 -37.48 2.13
CA VAL A 648 -10.16 -38.46 3.19
C VAL A 648 -8.96 -39.35 2.91
N ALA A 649 -8.87 -39.87 1.68
CA ALA A 649 -7.77 -40.71 1.22
C ALA A 649 -6.40 -39.98 1.25
N LYS A 650 -6.35 -38.71 0.83
CA LYS A 650 -5.13 -37.89 0.89
C LYS A 650 -4.65 -37.65 2.32
N GLY A 651 -5.58 -37.37 3.24
CA GLY A 651 -5.28 -37.08 4.65
C GLY A 651 -4.86 -38.29 5.51
N LEU A 652 -5.00 -39.53 5.01
CA LEU A 652 -4.63 -40.74 5.77
C LEU A 652 -3.17 -40.75 6.21
N CYS A 653 -2.27 -40.24 5.37
CA CYS A 653 -0.85 -40.17 5.71
C CYS A 653 -0.59 -39.23 6.89
N GLU A 654 -1.22 -38.07 6.89
CA GLU A 654 -1.11 -37.07 7.94
C GLU A 654 -1.69 -37.60 9.27
N ASN A 655 -2.79 -38.36 9.21
CA ASN A 655 -3.37 -39.04 10.37
C ASN A 655 -2.40 -40.06 11.01
N VAL A 656 -1.61 -40.76 10.20
CA VAL A 656 -0.57 -41.68 10.71
C VAL A 656 0.46 -40.89 11.52
N PHE A 657 0.91 -39.74 11.01
CA PHE A 657 1.86 -38.88 11.72
C PHE A 657 1.28 -38.30 13.00
N ALA A 658 0.00 -37.92 12.98
CA ALA A 658 -0.72 -37.43 14.15
C ALA A 658 -0.85 -38.51 15.25
N LEU A 659 -1.30 -39.73 14.91
CA LEU A 659 -1.45 -40.85 15.85
C LEU A 659 -0.13 -41.34 16.42
N ALA A 660 0.93 -41.32 15.62
CA ALA A 660 2.27 -41.70 16.05
C ALA A 660 2.92 -40.64 16.97
N ASP A 661 2.27 -39.49 17.17
CA ASP A 661 2.83 -38.31 17.86
C ASP A 661 4.15 -37.81 17.24
N MET A 662 4.29 -37.97 15.93
CA MET A 662 5.48 -37.56 15.17
C MET A 662 5.19 -36.45 14.16
N GLY A 663 3.97 -35.92 14.16
CA GLY A 663 3.56 -34.80 13.32
C GLY A 663 4.14 -33.46 13.79
N LYS A 664 4.42 -32.55 12.86
CA LYS A 664 4.61 -31.11 13.06
C LYS A 664 3.66 -30.40 12.11
N ILE A 665 3.02 -29.34 12.61
CA ILE A 665 2.20 -28.48 11.75
C ILE A 665 3.12 -27.77 10.77
N SER A 666 2.90 -27.99 9.48
CA SER A 666 3.53 -27.24 8.41
C SER A 666 2.86 -25.87 8.35
N ARG A 667 3.66 -24.82 8.34
CA ARG A 667 3.19 -23.45 8.23
C ARG A 667 3.58 -22.91 6.85
N PRO A 668 2.74 -22.09 6.19
CA PRO A 668 3.10 -21.46 4.93
C PRO A 668 4.43 -20.71 5.05
N THR A 669 5.23 -20.66 3.97
CA THR A 669 6.49 -19.91 3.95
C THR A 669 6.23 -18.43 4.23
N ALA A 670 7.14 -17.76 4.93
CA ALA A 670 6.99 -16.36 5.37
C ALA A 670 6.72 -15.33 4.25
N ASP A 671 6.78 -15.75 2.98
CA ASP A 671 6.53 -14.93 1.79
C ASP A 671 5.04 -14.72 1.47
N CYS A 672 4.12 -15.39 2.17
CA CYS A 672 2.67 -15.22 2.00
C CYS A 672 2.06 -14.46 3.19
N TYR A 673 1.71 -13.20 2.96
CA TYR A 673 1.16 -12.26 3.96
C TYR A 673 -0.30 -12.53 4.36
N THR A 674 -0.88 -13.62 3.87
CA THR A 674 -2.20 -14.13 4.27
C THR A 674 -2.01 -15.59 4.65
N ILE A 675 -2.18 -15.90 5.94
CA ILE A 675 -2.23 -17.29 6.37
C ILE A 675 -3.57 -17.83 5.92
N ASP A 676 -3.52 -18.52 4.79
CA ASP A 676 -4.65 -19.31 4.34
C ASP A 676 -4.71 -20.59 5.17
N LEU A 677 -5.72 -20.67 6.04
CA LEU A 677 -5.97 -21.83 6.91
C LEU A 677 -6.18 -23.11 6.09
N ASP A 678 -6.52 -22.99 4.81
CA ASP A 678 -6.67 -24.10 3.89
C ASP A 678 -5.36 -24.78 3.47
N ASN A 679 -4.20 -24.17 3.76
CA ASN A 679 -2.88 -24.66 3.37
C ASN A 679 -2.07 -25.29 4.52
N LEU A 680 -2.69 -25.51 5.68
CA LEU A 680 -2.05 -26.18 6.82
C LEU A 680 -2.06 -27.70 6.64
N SER A 681 -0.90 -28.36 6.87
CA SER A 681 -0.79 -29.83 6.87
C SER A 681 -0.03 -30.34 8.10
N VAL A 682 -0.13 -31.64 8.37
CA VAL A 682 0.68 -32.30 9.40
C VAL A 682 1.80 -33.12 8.75
N ASP A 683 3.04 -32.64 8.88
CA ASP A 683 4.23 -33.27 8.29
C ASP A 683 5.04 -34.06 9.33
N ALA A 684 5.89 -34.98 8.88
CA ALA A 684 6.77 -35.73 9.78
C ALA A 684 7.87 -34.84 10.40
N ARG A 685 8.09 -34.95 11.71
CA ARG A 685 9.14 -34.20 12.45
C ARG A 685 10.58 -34.48 11.97
N GLN A 686 10.85 -35.63 11.33
CA GLN A 686 12.15 -36.04 10.78
C GLN A 686 11.98 -37.01 9.61
N ASN A 687 13.08 -37.38 8.93
CA ASN A 687 13.18 -38.33 7.81
C ASN A 687 12.82 -39.79 8.18
N THR A 688 11.71 -39.99 8.88
CA THR A 688 11.23 -41.28 9.35
C THR A 688 10.51 -41.99 8.21
N SER A 689 11.05 -43.12 7.76
CA SER A 689 10.43 -43.91 6.69
C SER A 689 9.02 -44.38 7.09
N MET A 690 8.03 -44.10 6.24
CA MET A 690 6.64 -44.57 6.37
C MET A 690 6.55 -46.10 6.56
N LYS A 691 7.51 -46.86 6.01
CA LYS A 691 7.62 -48.32 6.19
C LYS A 691 7.96 -48.73 7.62
N THR A 692 8.65 -47.89 8.38
CA THR A 692 9.00 -48.15 9.79
C THR A 692 7.81 -47.85 10.71
N LEU A 693 7.00 -46.85 10.34
CA LEU A 693 5.77 -46.43 11.01
C LEU A 693 4.65 -47.47 10.92
N LEU A 694 4.35 -47.94 9.70
CA LEU A 694 3.29 -48.93 9.46
C LEU A 694 3.61 -50.32 10.04
N LYS A 695 4.87 -50.60 10.37
CA LYS A 695 5.27 -51.82 11.08
C LYS A 695 4.84 -51.83 12.55
N GLN A 696 4.48 -50.69 13.13
CA GLN A 696 3.94 -50.65 14.49
C GLN A 696 2.49 -51.11 14.48
N LYS A 697 2.29 -52.39 14.79
CA LYS A 697 0.99 -53.08 14.88
C LYS A 697 -0.06 -52.32 15.70
N MET A 698 0.38 -51.49 16.65
CA MET A 698 -0.49 -50.65 17.48
C MET A 698 -1.20 -49.53 16.70
N ILE A 699 -0.54 -48.93 15.69
CA ILE A 699 -1.11 -47.84 14.88
C ILE A 699 -2.17 -48.39 13.92
N LEU A 700 -1.89 -49.55 13.31
CA LEU A 700 -2.86 -50.26 12.45
C LEU A 700 -4.10 -50.73 13.23
N ARG A 701 -3.92 -51.16 14.48
CA ARG A 701 -5.03 -51.45 15.42
C ARG A 701 -5.89 -50.23 15.71
N GLN A 702 -5.28 -49.09 15.98
CA GLN A 702 -6.01 -47.85 16.29
C GLN A 702 -6.79 -47.32 15.08
N MET A 703 -6.33 -47.59 13.86
CA MET A 703 -7.10 -47.32 12.63
C MET A 703 -8.21 -48.35 12.36
N GLY A 704 -8.34 -49.41 13.18
CA GLY A 704 -9.32 -50.48 12.97
C GLY A 704 -9.00 -51.42 11.80
N LEU A 705 -7.73 -51.51 11.39
CA LEU A 705 -7.29 -52.27 10.22
C LEU A 705 -6.77 -53.68 10.55
N ASP A 706 -6.78 -54.10 11.82
CA ASP A 706 -6.10 -55.33 12.26
C ASP A 706 -6.89 -56.63 12.02
N ASP A 707 -8.22 -56.56 11.83
CA ASP A 707 -9.11 -57.74 11.75
C ASP A 707 -9.57 -58.13 10.34
N GLN A 708 -9.03 -57.50 9.28
CA GLN A 708 -9.41 -57.76 7.89
C GLN A 708 -8.41 -58.66 7.14
N GLY A 709 -8.09 -59.84 7.70
CA GLY A 709 -7.54 -61.01 7.00
C GLY A 709 -6.36 -60.83 6.00
N PRO A 710 -6.08 -61.83 5.14
CA PRO A 710 -4.99 -61.79 4.16
C PRO A 710 -5.08 -60.65 3.13
N TRP A 711 -6.23 -59.99 3.06
CA TRP A 711 -6.51 -58.82 2.22
C TRP A 711 -5.67 -57.59 2.59
N LEU A 712 -5.26 -57.44 3.85
CA LEU A 712 -4.42 -56.31 4.28
C LEU A 712 -2.99 -56.37 3.73
N THR A 713 -2.43 -57.56 3.53
CA THR A 713 -1.09 -57.73 2.92
C THR A 713 -1.08 -57.34 1.45
N PHE A 714 -2.20 -57.54 0.75
CA PHE A 714 -2.37 -57.11 -0.64
C PHE A 714 -2.55 -55.58 -0.72
N GLN A 715 -3.28 -54.98 0.22
CA GLN A 715 -3.40 -53.52 0.32
C GLN A 715 -2.17 -52.82 0.91
N LEU A 716 -1.36 -53.43 1.77
CA LEU A 716 -0.12 -52.82 2.29
C LEU A 716 0.96 -52.65 1.21
N ASN A 717 0.98 -53.54 0.21
CA ASN A 717 1.74 -53.33 -1.03
C ASN A 717 1.04 -52.33 -1.97
N ALA A 718 -0.29 -52.24 -1.95
CA ALA A 718 -1.06 -51.22 -2.68
C ALA A 718 -1.03 -49.82 -2.01
N TRP A 719 -0.71 -49.70 -0.73
CA TRP A 719 -0.55 -48.44 0.01
C TRP A 719 0.75 -47.74 -0.39
N ALA A 720 1.79 -48.50 -0.76
CA ALA A 720 2.95 -47.95 -1.46
C ALA A 720 2.63 -47.51 -2.91
N SER A 721 1.54 -48.03 -3.48
CA SER A 721 1.00 -47.72 -4.81
C SER A 721 -0.23 -46.80 -4.77
N MET A 722 -0.57 -46.18 -3.63
CA MET A 722 -1.75 -45.30 -3.51
C MET A 722 -1.62 -44.05 -4.40
N ARG A 723 -0.41 -43.64 -4.76
CA ARG A 723 -0.17 -42.61 -5.80
C ARG A 723 -0.64 -43.07 -7.18
N ASP A 724 -0.58 -44.36 -7.48
CA ASP A 724 -1.00 -44.95 -8.77
C ASP A 724 -2.47 -45.39 -8.75
N VAL A 725 -3.04 -45.77 -7.60
CA VAL A 725 -4.49 -46.03 -7.44
C VAL A 725 -5.29 -44.72 -7.49
N VAL A 726 -4.78 -43.64 -6.88
CA VAL A 726 -5.37 -42.29 -7.00
C VAL A 726 -5.21 -41.76 -8.45
N LYS A 727 -4.10 -42.06 -9.14
CA LYS A 727 -3.96 -41.77 -10.59
C LYS A 727 -4.87 -42.63 -11.48
N ALA A 728 -5.11 -43.88 -11.12
CA ALA A 728 -5.98 -44.79 -11.88
C ALA A 728 -7.47 -44.44 -11.70
N PHE A 729 -7.87 -43.96 -10.52
CA PHE A 729 -9.21 -43.41 -10.30
C PHE A 729 -9.42 -42.05 -11.00
N CYS A 730 -8.41 -41.18 -11.05
CA CYS A 730 -8.45 -39.94 -11.83
C CYS A 730 -8.38 -40.13 -13.37
N ALA A 731 -8.16 -41.36 -13.86
CA ALA A 731 -8.14 -41.67 -15.29
C ALA A 731 -9.43 -42.37 -15.78
N ILE A 732 -10.38 -42.65 -14.88
CA ILE A 732 -11.64 -43.34 -15.17
C ILE A 732 -12.88 -42.43 -14.89
N ALA A 733 -12.67 -41.24 -14.31
CA ALA A 733 -13.60 -40.10 -14.39
C ALA A 733 -13.10 -39.13 -15.48
#